data_AF-A0A9P6ZF61-F1
#
_entry.id   AF-A0A9P6ZF61-F1
#
_cell.length_a   1.000
_cell.length_b   1.000
_cell.length_c   1.000
_cell.angle_alpha   90.00
_cell.angle_beta   90.00
_cell.angle_gamma   90.00
#
_symmetry.space_group_name_H-M   'P 1'
#
loop_
_entity.id
_entity.type
_entity.pdbx_description
1 polymer ?
#
loop_
_entity_poly.entity_id
_entity_poly.type
_entity_poly.pdbx_seq_one_letter_code
_entity_poly.pdbx_strand_id
1 'polypeptide(L)'
;MDLSEDQLFAVQCAKSILSDTGLRSPSDLDYSPVTSTRSLTPTTSNTSPAVSSFTSLPSTEPSPIIQASNYIPPPAHHFTANKISRNAHRINRQTTVNAIVEHPCGAIVEYPETGSVMGQAVAHIFPISVNCNTHEFDNPKASFQYSLGDGHGGWKNVLCHLLRDSDGKPVKCNRISMSCKGLKACSANTDAFNTTHSYTHQAHISELITPTRAFSPADDTAEREVFTKTFAFFCALQAHGCTFRTSTEFVDFNFENDLEDSIINPSDYEHDSVTPAISSRSPTSCSGNLIMRTDKYNQRLIQCEHRSPADRAHLILWNLQEFNVNYLQALLAHDIAAIATHEEHAERHARWHRNSAGILERGYLLKWEHDCQSKFDIFVPVDLVAVPRIVIMCRNPHSHPPPAPIKTPPPLVDLFRLLLLDMDWELADATPRRILCDSGFMQGLCTALGWTSDCSPSLADLHPSLANLDHVHRLIYKFRRDKYPMGTGFQGAKLLVKKEKELPRHAHYVHCAETHILPGGVDFRLVVCMSPLMSCHLLLAHRVSIDTSFKRLHGWQEFEIEAWDNNHMRSLTGARAFINSQSAQAHLVLFRRIFSIASEDTGISVSNTSMAVAMRLGMFCSELSKNNKTPCVYEPHHKLCDLTPYDHLRQFYRLCVIHFKRNLRPLQTQVSKERMLGVIRGGGRKAEAWLKDKLQTNKFALPALYHPVSFIPEDIWCACPTTTNGNEQAHHNINHDGVHLMLLGGIMRGRAFDDRAAQSIDIHALLGISTRDRDATHAYRASRSITRQKEVVWSTFSTLEGALDEFDAQQHDIPELDAPVSELDTPPLTHDHLQEHHYFNNYVSDLEYALTPRAGIIDYLPPGDSHIAALASDSYEVNQNQLPISLHPSRIPISHFSALDGALQG
;
A
#
# COMPACT_ATOMS: atom_id res chain seq x y z
N MET A 1 -6.04 24.94 57.59
CA MET A 1 -7.33 25.49 57.12
C MET A 1 -8.41 24.66 57.77
N ASP A 2 -9.24 25.27 58.60
CA ASP A 2 -10.36 24.56 59.24
C ASP A 2 -11.45 24.28 58.19
N LEU A 3 -11.88 23.03 58.12
CA LEU A 3 -12.90 22.58 57.18
C LEU A 3 -14.27 23.12 57.62
N SER A 4 -15.11 23.52 56.66
CA SER A 4 -16.49 23.94 56.97
C SER A 4 -17.31 22.76 57.53
N GLU A 5 -18.40 23.04 58.26
CA GLU A 5 -19.29 21.98 58.80
C GLU A 5 -19.78 21.03 57.70
N ASP A 6 -20.08 21.54 56.50
CA ASP A 6 -20.51 20.72 55.36
C ASP A 6 -19.38 19.81 54.84
N GLN A 7 -18.13 20.29 54.88
CA GLN A 7 -16.96 19.49 54.51
C GLN A 7 -16.64 18.45 55.57
N LEU A 8 -16.80 18.77 56.86
CA LEU A 8 -16.68 17.82 57.96
C LEU A 8 -17.75 16.74 57.88
N PHE A 9 -19.00 17.11 57.56
CA PHE A 9 -20.09 16.18 57.35
C PHE A 9 -19.84 15.26 56.14
N ALA A 10 -19.37 15.81 55.02
CA ALA A 10 -19.03 15.03 53.83
C ALA A 10 -17.87 14.05 54.09
N VAL A 11 -16.86 14.47 54.84
CA VAL A 11 -15.73 13.60 55.23
C VAL A 11 -16.16 12.52 56.21
N GLN A 12 -17.06 12.81 57.15
CA GLN A 12 -17.62 11.80 58.06
C GLN A 12 -18.50 10.80 57.31
N CYS A 13 -19.30 11.25 56.35
CA CYS A 13 -20.14 10.39 55.52
C CYS A 13 -19.29 9.46 54.63
N ALA A 14 -18.23 9.99 54.02
CA ALA A 14 -17.26 9.20 53.26
C ALA A 14 -16.53 8.16 54.13
N LYS A 15 -16.16 8.52 55.36
CA LYS A 15 -15.54 7.58 56.32
C LYS A 15 -16.50 6.45 56.74
N SER A 16 -17.80 6.75 56.89
CA SER A 16 -18.82 5.72 57.18
C SER A 16 -18.92 4.70 56.04
N ILE A 17 -19.01 5.18 54.79
CA ILE A 17 -19.13 4.35 53.59
C ILE A 17 -17.88 3.46 53.40
N LEU A 18 -16.69 4.02 53.68
CA LEU A 18 -15.44 3.25 53.60
C LEU A 18 -15.34 2.19 54.72
N SER A 19 -15.89 2.48 55.90
CA SER A 19 -15.94 1.51 57.00
C SER A 19 -16.93 0.37 56.75
N ASP A 20 -18.05 0.65 56.07
CA ASP A 20 -19.08 -0.33 55.71
C ASP A 20 -18.63 -1.27 54.57
N THR A 21 -17.67 -0.83 53.76
CA THR A 21 -17.04 -1.64 52.70
C THR A 21 -15.80 -2.40 53.18
N GLY A 22 -15.47 -2.34 54.48
CA GLY A 22 -14.41 -3.13 55.10
C GLY A 22 -12.97 -2.65 54.84
N LEU A 23 -12.79 -1.48 54.22
CA LEU A 23 -11.48 -0.93 53.88
C LEU A 23 -11.04 0.09 54.93
N ARG A 24 -10.23 -0.36 55.91
CA ARG A 24 -9.89 0.44 57.10
C ARG A 24 -8.53 1.15 57.11
N SER A 25 -7.72 1.10 56.05
CA SER A 25 -6.45 1.88 56.02
C SER A 25 -5.94 2.17 54.60
N PRO A 26 -5.28 3.32 54.35
CA PRO A 26 -4.63 3.65 53.06
C PRO A 26 -3.44 2.75 52.68
N SER A 27 -3.11 1.75 53.51
CA SER A 27 -1.96 0.87 53.34
C SER A 27 -2.19 -0.31 52.38
N ASP A 28 -3.44 -0.54 51.95
CA ASP A 28 -3.83 -1.70 51.15
C ASP A 28 -3.78 -1.46 49.62
N LEU A 29 -3.15 -0.37 49.15
CA LEU A 29 -3.11 0.01 47.73
C LEU A 29 -1.76 -0.14 47.02
N ASP A 30 -0.76 -0.78 47.63
CA ASP A 30 0.50 -1.08 46.95
C ASP A 30 0.50 -2.50 46.34
N TYR A 31 0.40 -2.55 45.00
CA TYR A 31 0.46 -3.78 44.20
C TYR A 31 1.89 -3.99 43.69
N SER A 32 2.48 -5.15 43.97
CA SER A 32 3.62 -5.72 43.23
C SER A 32 3.29 -7.16 42.81
N PRO A 33 3.72 -7.62 41.62
CA PRO A 33 3.24 -8.86 41.04
C PRO A 33 4.10 -10.04 41.50
N VAL A 34 3.49 -11.02 42.18
CA VAL A 34 4.10 -12.35 42.37
C VAL A 34 3.06 -13.44 42.11
N THR A 35 3.51 -14.37 41.28
CA THR A 35 2.98 -15.67 40.90
C THR A 35 2.46 -16.49 42.08
N SER A 36 1.23 -17.04 41.98
CA SER A 36 0.92 -18.38 42.52
C SER A 36 -0.40 -18.94 42.04
N THR A 37 -0.29 -20.19 41.61
CA THR A 37 -1.30 -21.21 41.38
C THR A 37 -2.25 -21.40 42.55
N ARG A 38 -3.57 -21.42 42.29
CA ARG A 38 -4.48 -22.28 43.06
C ARG A 38 -5.78 -22.61 42.32
N SER A 39 -5.93 -23.90 42.05
CA SER A 39 -7.12 -24.59 41.56
C SER A 39 -8.29 -24.48 42.52
N LEU A 40 -9.50 -24.18 42.02
CA LEU A 40 -10.77 -24.61 42.62
C LEU A 40 -11.81 -24.85 41.51
N THR A 41 -12.20 -26.12 41.35
CA THR A 41 -13.38 -26.58 40.61
C THR A 41 -14.68 -26.15 41.30
N PRO A 42 -15.77 -26.04 40.54
CA PRO A 42 -16.91 -26.89 40.89
C PRO A 42 -17.54 -27.59 39.67
N THR A 43 -17.93 -28.82 39.95
CA THR A 43 -18.60 -29.80 39.11
C THR A 43 -20.05 -29.39 38.85
N THR A 44 -20.55 -29.53 37.61
CA THR A 44 -21.92 -29.99 37.33
C THR A 44 -22.04 -30.42 35.86
N SER A 45 -22.71 -31.55 35.67
CA SER A 45 -22.87 -32.35 34.46
C SER A 45 -24.09 -31.94 33.63
N ASN A 46 -24.00 -32.02 32.28
CA ASN A 46 -24.88 -32.84 31.41
C ASN A 46 -24.59 -32.65 29.90
N THR A 47 -24.27 -33.78 29.24
CA THR A 47 -24.59 -34.31 27.86
C THR A 47 -25.32 -33.40 26.86
N SER A 48 -25.04 -33.25 25.54
CA SER A 48 -24.28 -33.90 24.43
C SER A 48 -24.32 -32.94 23.18
N PRO A 49 -23.88 -33.22 21.93
CA PRO A 49 -23.07 -34.31 21.35
C PRO A 49 -21.78 -33.86 20.61
N ALA A 50 -20.99 -34.85 20.22
CA ALA A 50 -19.65 -34.76 19.65
C ALA A 50 -19.51 -33.90 18.38
N VAL A 51 -18.61 -32.92 18.45
CA VAL A 51 -17.90 -32.37 17.30
C VAL A 51 -16.43 -32.78 17.47
N SER A 52 -15.91 -33.47 16.47
CA SER A 52 -14.55 -33.99 16.36
C SER A 52 -13.51 -32.93 16.72
N SER A 53 -12.87 -33.13 17.87
CA SER A 53 -11.73 -32.38 18.36
C SER A 53 -10.49 -32.65 17.51
N PHE A 54 -10.07 -31.66 16.72
CA PHE A 54 -8.67 -31.50 16.33
C PHE A 54 -8.08 -30.36 17.16
N THR A 55 -7.38 -30.73 18.22
CA THR A 55 -6.35 -29.89 18.86
C THR A 55 -5.40 -30.82 19.58
N SER A 56 -4.54 -31.48 18.80
CA SER A 56 -3.22 -31.85 19.32
C SER A 56 -2.50 -30.56 19.70
N LEU A 57 -1.79 -30.53 20.83
CA LEU A 57 -0.82 -29.47 21.12
C LEU A 57 0.04 -29.24 19.87
N PRO A 58 0.41 -27.98 19.52
CA PRO A 58 1.34 -27.76 18.42
C PRO A 58 2.59 -28.57 18.69
N SER A 59 2.95 -29.44 17.75
CA SER A 59 4.19 -30.19 17.83
C SER A 59 5.33 -29.20 17.93
N THR A 60 6.17 -29.32 18.95
CA THR A 60 7.45 -28.60 19.04
C THR A 60 8.41 -28.99 17.93
N GLU A 61 8.15 -30.11 17.25
CA GLU A 61 8.95 -30.59 16.14
C GLU A 61 8.70 -29.75 14.87
N PRO A 62 9.77 -29.30 14.18
CA PRO A 62 9.66 -28.64 12.89
C PRO A 62 8.96 -29.53 11.87
N SER A 63 8.29 -28.90 10.90
CA SER A 63 7.64 -29.64 9.81
C SER A 63 8.66 -30.49 9.02
N PRO A 64 8.24 -31.61 8.40
CA PRO A 64 9.15 -32.48 7.65
C PRO A 64 9.95 -31.77 6.56
N ILE A 65 9.38 -30.71 5.96
CA ILE A 65 10.05 -29.89 4.94
C ILE A 65 11.21 -29.09 5.57
N ILE A 66 11.03 -28.55 6.76
CA ILE A 66 12.09 -27.84 7.51
C ILE A 66 13.17 -28.81 8.00
N GLN A 67 12.77 -29.99 8.46
CA GLN A 67 13.74 -31.04 8.79
C GLN A 67 14.56 -31.44 7.55
N ALA A 68 13.92 -31.52 6.39
CA ALA A 68 14.58 -31.82 5.12
C ALA A 68 15.50 -30.69 4.61
N SER A 69 15.18 -29.41 4.88
CA SER A 69 16.07 -28.28 4.55
C SER A 69 17.28 -28.20 5.48
N ASN A 70 17.14 -28.64 6.72
CA ASN A 70 18.24 -28.70 7.69
C ASN A 70 19.12 -29.95 7.52
N TYR A 71 18.81 -30.82 6.56
CA TYR A 71 19.59 -32.02 6.26
C TYR A 71 20.97 -31.63 5.72
N ILE A 72 22.03 -31.99 6.47
CA ILE A 72 23.40 -31.88 6.00
C ILE A 72 23.80 -33.21 5.35
N PRO A 73 24.08 -33.25 4.04
CA PRO A 73 24.57 -34.46 3.38
C PRO A 73 25.83 -34.99 4.07
N PRO A 74 25.98 -36.30 4.29
CA PRO A 74 27.26 -36.86 4.69
C PRO A 74 28.26 -36.82 3.51
N PRO A 75 29.58 -36.79 3.79
CA PRO A 75 30.59 -36.93 2.75
C PRO A 75 30.44 -38.25 1.97
N ALA A 76 30.69 -38.22 0.66
CA ALA A 76 30.51 -39.36 -0.21
C ALA A 76 31.49 -40.50 0.11
N HIS A 77 30.98 -41.73 0.03
CA HIS A 77 31.76 -42.92 0.33
C HIS A 77 32.47 -43.44 -0.92
N HIS A 78 33.79 -43.56 -0.86
CA HIS A 78 34.57 -44.15 -1.95
C HIS A 78 34.29 -45.65 -2.13
N PHE A 79 34.30 -46.12 -3.38
CA PHE A 79 34.14 -47.54 -3.67
C PHE A 79 35.39 -48.34 -3.24
N THR A 80 35.19 -49.36 -2.40
CA THR A 80 36.24 -50.33 -2.05
C THR A 80 36.72 -51.11 -3.28
N ALA A 81 37.98 -51.60 -3.26
CA ALA A 81 38.55 -52.40 -4.35
C ALA A 81 37.67 -53.60 -4.78
N ASN A 82 37.00 -54.26 -3.84
CA ASN A 82 36.07 -55.37 -4.12
C ASN A 82 34.79 -54.90 -4.85
N LYS A 83 34.26 -53.73 -4.52
CA LYS A 83 33.14 -53.14 -5.26
C LYS A 83 33.57 -52.70 -6.66
N ILE A 84 34.80 -52.21 -6.81
CA ILE A 84 35.38 -51.85 -8.11
C ILE A 84 35.53 -53.10 -9.00
N SER A 85 36.10 -54.19 -8.49
CA SER A 85 36.28 -55.44 -9.25
C SER A 85 34.95 -56.08 -9.69
N ARG A 86 33.88 -55.88 -8.92
CA ARG A 86 32.51 -56.28 -9.28
C ARG A 86 31.78 -55.29 -10.18
N ASN A 87 32.47 -54.26 -10.70
CA ASN A 87 31.91 -53.22 -11.55
C ASN A 87 30.75 -52.42 -10.90
N ALA A 88 30.64 -52.39 -9.57
CA ALA A 88 29.56 -51.70 -8.86
C ALA A 88 29.63 -50.16 -8.94
N HIS A 89 30.78 -49.63 -9.36
CA HIS A 89 31.07 -48.21 -9.56
C HIS A 89 30.72 -47.72 -10.98
N ARG A 90 30.22 -48.61 -11.87
CA ARG A 90 29.83 -48.24 -13.24
C ARG A 90 28.44 -47.60 -13.24
N ILE A 91 28.30 -46.49 -13.95
CA ILE A 91 27.00 -45.92 -14.33
C ILE A 91 26.53 -46.53 -15.65
N ASN A 92 27.40 -46.60 -16.66
CA ASN A 92 27.10 -47.16 -17.97
C ASN A 92 28.35 -47.89 -18.51
N ARG A 93 28.34 -48.31 -19.78
CA ARG A 93 29.48 -49.00 -20.39
C ARG A 93 30.77 -48.16 -20.41
N GLN A 94 30.68 -46.83 -20.48
CA GLN A 94 31.80 -45.91 -20.67
C GLN A 94 32.07 -45.01 -19.46
N THR A 95 31.22 -45.02 -18.44
CA THR A 95 31.25 -44.06 -17.33
C THR A 95 31.25 -44.77 -15.98
N THR A 96 32.17 -44.35 -15.12
CA THR A 96 32.36 -44.81 -13.74
C THR A 96 32.34 -43.64 -12.77
N VAL A 97 32.09 -43.92 -11.50
CA VAL A 97 32.16 -42.96 -10.39
C VAL A 97 33.16 -43.41 -9.33
N ASN A 98 33.73 -42.44 -8.60
CA ASN A 98 34.75 -42.65 -7.57
C ASN A 98 34.16 -42.79 -6.18
N ALA A 99 33.05 -42.09 -5.92
CA ALA A 99 32.35 -42.12 -4.64
C ALA A 99 30.83 -42.09 -4.86
N ILE A 100 30.09 -42.46 -3.81
CA ILE A 100 28.63 -42.52 -3.82
C ILE A 100 28.06 -42.01 -2.50
N VAL A 101 26.94 -41.32 -2.57
CA VAL A 101 26.11 -40.94 -1.42
C VAL A 101 24.65 -41.23 -1.73
N GLU A 102 23.96 -41.81 -0.75
CA GLU A 102 22.52 -42.07 -0.82
C GLU A 102 21.82 -41.14 0.15
N HIS A 103 20.83 -40.39 -0.34
CA HIS A 103 20.07 -39.44 0.47
C HIS A 103 18.77 -40.07 0.98
N PRO A 104 18.23 -39.62 2.13
CA PRO A 104 16.89 -40.01 2.53
C PRO A 104 15.83 -39.43 1.57
N CYS A 105 14.64 -40.02 1.56
CA CYS A 105 13.53 -39.51 0.77
C CYS A 105 13.14 -38.10 1.24
N GLY A 106 12.95 -37.17 0.30
CA GLY A 106 12.63 -35.78 0.61
C GLY A 106 13.82 -34.88 0.97
N ALA A 107 15.05 -35.41 1.03
CA ALA A 107 16.24 -34.62 1.33
C ALA A 107 16.42 -33.43 0.38
N ILE A 108 16.62 -32.24 0.93
CA ILE A 108 16.94 -31.03 0.18
C ILE A 108 18.46 -30.87 0.19
N VAL A 109 19.07 -30.95 -0.98
CA VAL A 109 20.53 -30.79 -1.15
C VAL A 109 20.77 -29.61 -2.06
N GLU A 110 21.40 -28.58 -1.52
CA GLU A 110 21.68 -27.32 -2.23
C GLU A 110 23.08 -27.30 -2.87
N TYR A 111 24.02 -27.98 -2.22
CA TYR A 111 25.43 -28.06 -2.59
C TYR A 111 25.87 -29.53 -2.65
N PRO A 112 25.53 -30.26 -3.73
CA PRO A 112 25.99 -31.64 -3.88
C PRO A 112 27.52 -31.72 -3.96
N GLU A 113 28.09 -32.74 -3.35
CA GLU A 113 29.52 -33.05 -3.45
C GLU A 113 29.95 -33.31 -4.90
N THR A 114 31.11 -32.80 -5.29
CA THR A 114 31.70 -33.03 -6.61
C THR A 114 33.07 -33.69 -6.48
N GLY A 115 33.69 -34.06 -7.60
CA GLY A 115 35.04 -34.65 -7.58
C GLY A 115 36.05 -33.69 -6.97
N SER A 116 36.94 -34.16 -6.09
CA SER A 116 37.94 -33.29 -5.44
C SER A 116 39.10 -32.93 -6.37
N VAL A 117 39.34 -33.74 -7.41
CA VAL A 117 40.32 -33.48 -8.46
C VAL A 117 39.72 -33.71 -9.85
N MET A 118 40.37 -33.17 -10.88
CA MET A 118 39.94 -33.33 -12.27
C MET A 118 39.81 -34.81 -12.65
N GLY A 119 38.70 -35.16 -13.31
CA GLY A 119 38.38 -36.52 -13.72
C GLY A 119 37.64 -37.36 -12.68
N GLN A 120 37.55 -36.91 -11.42
CA GLN A 120 36.74 -37.60 -10.41
C GLN A 120 35.26 -37.29 -10.55
N ALA A 121 34.44 -38.28 -10.19
CA ALA A 121 32.98 -38.18 -10.21
C ALA A 121 32.36 -38.78 -8.94
N VAL A 122 31.34 -38.10 -8.41
CA VAL A 122 30.55 -38.51 -7.25
C VAL A 122 29.12 -38.78 -7.70
N ALA A 123 28.54 -39.91 -7.29
CA ALA A 123 27.14 -40.22 -7.55
C ALA A 123 26.27 -39.92 -6.33
N HIS A 124 25.26 -39.09 -6.52
CA HIS A 124 24.19 -38.84 -5.55
C HIS A 124 22.95 -39.63 -5.96
N ILE A 125 22.41 -40.45 -5.06
CA ILE A 125 21.15 -41.16 -5.28
C ILE A 125 20.07 -40.55 -4.40
N PHE A 126 19.03 -40.03 -5.05
CA PHE A 126 17.86 -39.41 -4.41
C PHE A 126 16.64 -40.30 -4.57
N PRO A 127 16.12 -40.90 -3.49
CA PRO A 127 14.76 -41.39 -3.45
C PRO A 127 13.80 -40.20 -3.55
N ILE A 128 12.78 -40.31 -4.40
CA ILE A 128 11.80 -39.25 -4.65
C ILE A 128 10.38 -39.75 -4.45
N SER A 129 9.48 -38.86 -4.03
CA SER A 129 8.05 -39.10 -4.10
C SER A 129 7.54 -38.79 -5.51
N VAL A 130 6.79 -39.71 -6.11
CA VAL A 130 6.16 -39.51 -7.42
C VAL A 130 4.65 -39.52 -7.21
N ASN A 131 3.96 -38.51 -7.71
CA ASN A 131 2.49 -38.54 -7.74
C ASN A 131 2.06 -39.57 -8.79
N CYS A 132 1.45 -40.67 -8.35
CA CYS A 132 1.04 -41.76 -9.24
C CYS A 132 -0.05 -41.38 -10.25
N ASN A 133 -0.80 -40.30 -10.00
CA ASN A 133 -1.87 -39.85 -10.88
C ASN A 133 -1.40 -38.80 -11.90
N THR A 134 -0.51 -37.89 -11.52
CA THR A 134 -0.04 -36.80 -12.40
C THR A 134 1.34 -37.08 -13.01
N HIS A 135 2.07 -38.10 -12.53
CA HIS A 135 3.47 -38.36 -12.83
C HIS A 135 4.42 -37.18 -12.54
N GLU A 136 3.98 -36.19 -11.77
CA GLU A 136 4.79 -35.06 -11.34
C GLU A 136 5.71 -35.46 -10.18
N PHE A 137 6.91 -34.85 -10.17
CA PHE A 137 7.90 -35.04 -9.13
C PHE A 137 8.83 -33.82 -9.08
N ASP A 138 9.38 -33.55 -7.89
CA ASP A 138 10.40 -32.53 -7.73
C ASP A 138 11.77 -33.09 -8.07
N ASN A 139 12.40 -32.52 -9.11
CA ASN A 139 13.75 -32.92 -9.47
C ASN A 139 14.75 -32.30 -8.48
N PRO A 140 15.61 -33.09 -7.81
CA PRO A 140 16.56 -32.58 -6.80
C PRO A 140 17.47 -31.46 -7.32
N LYS A 141 17.76 -31.45 -8.64
CA LYS A 141 18.54 -30.38 -9.28
C LYS A 141 17.94 -28.99 -9.08
N ALA A 142 16.63 -28.89 -8.84
CA ALA A 142 15.94 -27.62 -8.67
C ALA A 142 16.34 -26.94 -7.36
N SER A 143 16.88 -27.66 -6.37
CA SER A 143 17.39 -27.11 -5.12
C SER A 143 18.86 -26.65 -5.22
N PHE A 144 19.59 -26.97 -6.29
CA PHE A 144 21.01 -26.62 -6.39
C PHE A 144 21.21 -25.10 -6.52
N GLN A 145 22.18 -24.57 -5.75
CA GLN A 145 22.56 -23.14 -5.78
C GLN A 145 23.54 -22.82 -6.91
N TYR A 146 24.12 -23.84 -7.54
CA TYR A 146 24.97 -23.65 -8.72
C TYR A 146 24.16 -23.20 -9.94
N SER A 147 24.67 -22.20 -10.65
CA SER A 147 24.15 -21.82 -11.96
C SER A 147 24.47 -22.91 -12.98
N LEU A 148 23.46 -23.64 -13.45
CA LEU A 148 23.61 -24.75 -14.41
C LEU A 148 23.15 -24.31 -15.81
N GLY A 149 23.98 -24.50 -16.85
CA GLY A 149 23.60 -24.23 -18.24
C GLY A 149 24.57 -24.83 -19.28
N ASP A 150 24.48 -24.42 -20.54
CA ASP A 150 25.15 -24.93 -21.77
C ASP A 150 25.40 -26.44 -21.80
N GLY A 151 24.69 -27.13 -22.69
CA GLY A 151 24.90 -28.54 -23.00
C GLY A 151 23.65 -29.40 -22.95
N HIS A 152 22.54 -28.99 -23.57
CA HIS A 152 21.32 -29.82 -23.71
C HIS A 152 21.54 -31.03 -24.64
N GLY A 153 22.50 -31.89 -24.33
CA GLY A 153 22.58 -33.24 -24.86
C GLY A 153 21.70 -34.14 -24.02
N GLY A 154 20.41 -34.20 -24.37
CA GLY A 154 19.48 -35.16 -23.78
C GLY A 154 19.65 -36.53 -24.45
N TRP A 155 20.01 -37.56 -23.70
CA TRP A 155 20.07 -38.92 -24.22
C TRP A 155 18.94 -39.73 -23.61
N LYS A 156 18.03 -40.23 -24.46
CA LYS A 156 16.93 -41.09 -24.01
C LYS A 156 17.40 -42.54 -23.91
N ASN A 157 16.80 -43.31 -23.01
CA ASN A 157 17.01 -44.75 -22.88
C ASN A 157 18.46 -45.20 -22.60
N VAL A 158 19.24 -44.40 -21.87
CA VAL A 158 20.59 -44.76 -21.43
C VAL A 158 20.49 -45.75 -20.25
N LEU A 159 21.20 -46.87 -20.32
CA LEU A 159 21.28 -47.81 -19.20
C LEU A 159 22.05 -47.19 -18.03
N CYS A 160 21.45 -47.17 -16.84
CA CYS A 160 22.07 -46.81 -15.58
C CYS A 160 22.24 -48.07 -14.71
N HIS A 161 23.48 -48.47 -14.43
CA HIS A 161 23.81 -49.64 -13.61
C HIS A 161 23.80 -49.36 -12.10
N LEU A 162 23.74 -48.09 -11.69
CA LEU A 162 23.56 -47.70 -10.28
C LEU A 162 22.11 -47.84 -9.82
N LEU A 163 21.16 -47.82 -10.76
CA LEU A 163 19.76 -48.11 -10.50
C LEU A 163 19.43 -49.53 -10.90
N ARG A 164 18.68 -50.24 -10.05
CA ARG A 164 18.23 -51.61 -10.29
C ARG A 164 16.72 -51.68 -10.18
N ASP A 165 16.09 -52.39 -11.09
CA ASP A 165 14.66 -52.73 -11.02
C ASP A 165 14.40 -53.85 -9.98
N SER A 166 13.14 -54.25 -9.86
CA SER A 166 12.71 -55.34 -8.98
C SER A 166 13.41 -56.67 -9.27
N ASP A 167 13.85 -56.88 -10.52
CA ASP A 167 14.56 -58.08 -10.97
C ASP A 167 16.09 -57.95 -10.80
N GLY A 168 16.57 -56.85 -10.23
CA GLY A 168 17.99 -56.55 -10.04
C GLY A 168 18.73 -56.12 -11.32
N LYS A 169 18.02 -55.89 -12.44
CA LYS A 169 18.59 -55.49 -13.73
C LYS A 169 18.80 -53.96 -13.81
N PRO A 170 19.76 -53.50 -14.62
CA PRO A 170 20.01 -52.06 -14.81
C PRO A 170 18.82 -51.33 -15.43
N VAL A 171 18.54 -50.12 -14.95
CA VAL A 171 17.36 -49.33 -15.34
C VAL A 171 17.65 -48.42 -16.54
N LYS A 172 16.70 -48.32 -17.47
CA LYS A 172 16.77 -47.34 -18.56
C LYS A 172 16.38 -45.95 -18.05
N CYS A 173 17.21 -44.95 -18.34
CA CYS A 173 17.06 -43.58 -17.89
C CYS A 173 17.13 -42.57 -19.04
N ASN A 174 16.47 -41.44 -18.88
CA ASN A 174 16.72 -40.21 -19.62
C ASN A 174 17.88 -39.48 -18.93
N ARG A 175 18.97 -39.24 -19.67
CA ARG A 175 20.15 -38.54 -19.19
C ARG A 175 20.14 -37.09 -19.66
N ILE A 176 20.35 -36.16 -18.75
CA ILE A 176 20.53 -34.73 -19.02
C ILE A 176 21.92 -34.33 -18.50
N SER A 177 22.75 -33.77 -19.39
CA SER A 177 24.05 -33.21 -19.02
C SER A 177 23.94 -31.70 -18.86
N MET A 178 24.61 -31.14 -17.85
CA MET A 178 24.67 -29.70 -17.59
C MET A 178 26.08 -29.34 -17.11
N SER A 179 26.54 -28.12 -17.41
CA SER A 179 27.79 -27.59 -16.86
C SER A 179 27.52 -26.46 -15.88
N CYS A 180 28.38 -26.32 -14.88
CA CYS A 180 28.36 -25.15 -14.02
C CYS A 180 28.80 -23.92 -14.83
N LYS A 181 28.08 -22.83 -14.73
CA LYS A 181 28.38 -21.55 -15.41
C LYS A 181 29.39 -20.68 -14.66
N GLY A 182 29.87 -21.16 -13.52
CA GLY A 182 30.67 -20.38 -12.59
C GLY A 182 29.84 -19.29 -11.90
N LEU A 183 30.56 -18.30 -11.36
CA LEU A 183 30.01 -17.17 -10.63
C LEU A 183 30.33 -15.85 -11.35
N LYS A 184 29.56 -14.81 -11.06
CA LYS A 184 29.97 -13.45 -11.39
C LYS A 184 30.78 -12.90 -10.22
N ALA A 185 31.95 -12.34 -10.48
CA ALA A 185 32.83 -11.77 -9.46
C ALA A 185 33.09 -10.29 -9.75
N CYS A 186 33.34 -9.50 -8.71
CA CYS A 186 33.72 -8.10 -8.88
C CYS A 186 35.10 -8.03 -9.55
N SER A 187 35.25 -7.13 -10.53
CA SER A 187 36.47 -6.91 -11.32
C SER A 187 37.74 -6.64 -10.50
N ALA A 188 37.60 -6.23 -9.24
CA ALA A 188 38.75 -5.91 -8.38
C ALA A 188 39.00 -6.91 -7.24
N ASN A 189 38.18 -7.96 -7.11
CA ASN A 189 38.40 -9.00 -6.11
C ASN A 189 39.21 -10.16 -6.72
N THR A 190 40.46 -9.90 -7.11
CA THR A 190 41.36 -10.87 -7.77
C THR A 190 41.72 -12.08 -6.89
N ASP A 191 41.59 -11.97 -5.57
CA ASP A 191 41.90 -13.05 -4.63
C ASP A 191 40.79 -14.12 -4.53
N ALA A 192 39.55 -13.77 -4.84
CA ALA A 192 38.44 -14.73 -4.94
C ALA A 192 38.62 -15.76 -6.08
N PHE A 193 39.58 -15.53 -6.98
CA PHE A 193 39.79 -16.34 -8.18
C PHE A 193 40.65 -17.59 -7.97
N ASN A 194 41.20 -17.81 -6.76
CA ASN A 194 42.00 -19.01 -6.43
C ASN A 194 41.28 -20.04 -5.55
N THR A 195 39.99 -19.83 -5.25
CA THR A 195 39.23 -20.76 -4.40
C THR A 195 38.65 -21.90 -5.24
N THR A 196 38.99 -23.13 -4.86
CA THR A 196 38.34 -24.34 -5.37
C THR A 196 37.54 -25.01 -4.26
N HIS A 197 36.44 -25.67 -4.61
CA HIS A 197 35.69 -26.47 -3.65
C HIS A 197 35.07 -27.70 -4.31
N SER A 198 34.82 -28.73 -3.51
CA SER A 198 34.19 -29.99 -3.93
C SER A 198 33.14 -30.47 -2.94
N TYR A 199 33.23 -30.07 -1.67
CA TYR A 199 32.26 -30.39 -0.64
C TYR A 199 31.98 -29.15 0.21
N THR A 200 30.72 -28.71 0.26
CA THR A 200 30.29 -27.55 1.05
C THR A 200 28.82 -27.69 1.43
N HIS A 201 28.38 -26.90 2.40
CA HIS A 201 27.00 -26.82 2.87
C HIS A 201 26.74 -25.44 3.46
N GLN A 202 25.47 -25.10 3.71
CA GLN A 202 25.05 -23.76 4.08
C GLN A 202 25.79 -23.20 5.32
N ALA A 203 25.96 -23.99 6.39
CA ALA A 203 26.66 -23.54 7.60
C ALA A 203 28.11 -23.14 7.32
N HIS A 204 28.84 -23.95 6.55
CA HIS A 204 30.21 -23.63 6.12
C HIS A 204 30.27 -22.40 5.21
N ILE A 205 29.24 -22.17 4.38
CA ILE A 205 29.17 -20.98 3.51
C ILE A 205 28.97 -19.71 4.34
N SER A 206 28.15 -19.76 5.40
CA SER A 206 28.01 -18.62 6.31
C SER A 206 29.35 -18.25 6.94
N GLU A 207 30.18 -19.21 7.33
CA GLU A 207 31.54 -18.96 7.83
C GLU A 207 32.48 -18.39 6.76
N LEU A 208 32.39 -18.89 5.52
CA LEU A 208 33.21 -18.42 4.39
C LEU A 208 32.83 -17.02 3.88
N ILE A 209 31.54 -16.67 3.94
CA ILE A 209 31.01 -15.37 3.51
C ILE A 209 31.12 -14.34 4.63
N THR A 210 31.18 -14.76 5.91
CA THR A 210 31.50 -13.86 7.02
C THR A 210 32.81 -13.17 6.68
N PRO A 211 32.80 -11.86 6.42
CA PRO A 211 33.94 -11.22 5.79
C PRO A 211 35.13 -11.36 6.73
N THR A 212 36.19 -12.04 6.27
CA THR A 212 37.47 -12.12 6.99
C THR A 212 38.08 -10.72 7.19
N ARG A 213 37.62 -9.73 6.38
CA ARG A 213 37.61 -8.32 6.78
C ARG A 213 36.41 -8.09 7.70
N ALA A 214 36.58 -8.40 8.98
CA ALA A 214 35.81 -7.71 9.99
C ALA A 214 35.91 -6.22 9.65
N PHE A 215 34.79 -5.58 9.32
CA PHE A 215 34.75 -4.13 9.26
C PHE A 215 35.23 -3.66 10.62
N SER A 216 36.45 -3.13 10.68
CA SER A 216 36.88 -2.48 11.90
C SER A 216 35.89 -1.34 12.14
N PRO A 217 35.28 -1.22 13.34
CA PRO A 217 34.46 -0.06 13.66
C PRO A 217 35.21 1.27 13.45
N ALA A 218 36.55 1.23 13.38
CA ALA A 218 37.40 2.36 13.08
C ALA A 218 37.41 2.78 11.58
N ASP A 219 36.84 1.99 10.68
CA ASP A 219 36.84 2.24 9.23
C ASP A 219 35.56 2.94 8.72
N ASP A 220 34.52 3.10 9.55
CA ASP A 220 33.22 3.67 9.16
C ASP A 220 33.06 5.10 9.73
N THR A 221 33.62 6.09 9.03
CA THR A 221 33.58 7.51 9.43
C THR A 221 32.60 8.30 8.57
N ALA A 222 32.02 9.38 9.12
CA ALA A 222 31.16 10.29 8.35
C ALA A 222 31.87 10.89 7.13
N GLU A 223 33.18 11.14 7.24
CA GLU A 223 34.01 11.62 6.13
C GLU A 223 34.03 10.61 4.96
N ARG A 224 34.18 9.31 5.28
CA ARG A 224 34.13 8.23 4.30
C ARG A 224 32.75 8.11 3.64
N GLU A 225 31.67 8.25 4.41
CA GLU A 225 30.32 8.23 3.88
C GLU A 225 30.10 9.38 2.89
N VAL A 226 30.47 10.61 3.28
CA VAL A 226 30.37 11.79 2.43
C VAL A 226 31.20 11.62 1.16
N PHE A 227 32.44 11.13 1.26
CA PHE A 227 33.28 10.83 0.09
C PHE A 227 32.60 9.83 -0.85
N THR A 228 32.17 8.67 -0.31
CA THR A 228 31.54 7.58 -1.09
C THR A 228 30.28 8.06 -1.78
N LYS A 229 29.42 8.78 -1.07
CA LYS A 229 28.17 9.34 -1.57
C LYS A 229 28.42 10.39 -2.66
N THR A 230 29.43 11.25 -2.45
CA THR A 230 29.83 12.29 -3.41
C THR A 230 30.35 11.70 -4.71
N PHE A 231 31.26 10.73 -4.63
CA PHE A 231 31.80 10.09 -5.82
C PHE A 231 30.75 9.26 -6.58
N ALA A 232 29.90 8.53 -5.84
CA ALA A 232 28.76 7.80 -6.43
C ALA A 232 27.83 8.72 -7.22
N PHE A 233 27.51 9.88 -6.64
CA PHE A 233 26.68 10.89 -7.29
C PHE A 233 27.33 11.42 -8.56
N PHE A 234 28.64 11.74 -8.53
CA PHE A 234 29.38 12.14 -9.73
C PHE A 234 29.36 11.07 -10.83
N CYS A 235 29.62 9.79 -10.51
CA CYS A 235 29.55 8.71 -11.50
C CYS A 235 28.16 8.60 -12.14
N ALA A 236 27.09 8.79 -11.35
CA ALA A 236 25.73 8.80 -11.88
C ALA A 236 25.50 10.00 -12.83
N LEU A 237 26.01 11.19 -12.49
CA LEU A 237 25.97 12.35 -13.37
C LEU A 237 26.69 12.11 -14.70
N GLN A 238 27.84 11.44 -14.67
CA GLN A 238 28.61 11.13 -15.87
C GLN A 238 27.89 10.08 -16.75
N ALA A 239 27.26 9.08 -16.13
CA ALA A 239 26.54 8.03 -16.86
C ALA A 239 25.26 8.54 -17.53
N HIS A 240 24.50 9.40 -16.84
CA HIS A 240 23.20 9.87 -17.32
C HIS A 240 23.25 11.20 -18.10
N GLY A 241 24.22 12.07 -17.82
CA GLY A 241 24.33 13.39 -18.43
C GLY A 241 23.05 14.21 -18.32
N CYS A 242 22.78 15.05 -19.34
CA CYS A 242 21.49 15.73 -19.46
C CYS A 242 20.53 14.86 -20.31
N THR A 243 19.41 14.44 -19.72
CA THR A 243 18.44 13.55 -20.38
C THR A 243 17.45 14.26 -21.32
N PHE A 244 17.62 15.57 -21.53
CA PHE A 244 16.77 16.34 -22.44
C PHE A 244 16.86 15.77 -23.87
N ARG A 245 15.70 15.56 -24.51
CA ARG A 245 15.55 15.06 -25.88
C ARG A 245 14.83 16.12 -26.73
N THR A 246 15.42 16.51 -27.86
CA THR A 246 14.78 17.37 -28.86
C THR A 246 13.91 16.48 -29.77
N SER A 247 12.59 16.45 -29.57
CA SER A 247 11.68 15.71 -30.44
C SER A 247 11.15 16.58 -31.58
N THR A 248 11.70 16.42 -32.78
CA THR A 248 10.93 16.58 -34.03
C THR A 248 10.44 15.20 -34.43
N GLU A 249 9.31 14.79 -33.84
CA GLU A 249 8.35 13.80 -34.32
C GLU A 249 7.30 13.64 -33.20
N PHE A 250 6.27 14.49 -33.26
CA PHE A 250 5.03 14.29 -32.50
C PHE A 250 4.33 13.07 -33.12
N VAL A 251 4.56 11.90 -32.55
CA VAL A 251 3.62 10.79 -32.64
C VAL A 251 2.80 10.84 -31.36
N ASP A 252 1.47 10.94 -31.50
CA ASP A 252 0.50 11.00 -30.41
C ASP A 252 0.79 9.96 -29.33
N PHE A 253 1.37 10.42 -28.22
CA PHE A 253 1.36 9.67 -26.97
C PHE A 253 -0.06 9.76 -26.40
N ASN A 254 -0.90 8.80 -26.78
CA ASN A 254 -2.17 8.52 -26.12
C ASN A 254 -1.92 8.27 -24.63
N PHE A 255 -2.26 9.25 -23.80
CA PHE A 255 -2.14 9.23 -22.34
C PHE A 255 -3.17 8.31 -21.64
N GLU A 256 -3.81 7.38 -22.36
CA GLU A 256 -4.91 6.56 -21.83
C GLU A 256 -4.59 5.06 -21.63
N ASN A 257 -3.38 4.58 -21.92
CA ASN A 257 -3.05 3.15 -21.72
C ASN A 257 -1.98 2.82 -20.66
N ASP A 258 -1.29 3.82 -20.05
CA ASP A 258 -0.21 3.54 -19.07
C ASP A 258 -0.66 3.56 -17.60
N LEU A 259 -1.97 3.61 -17.32
CA LEU A 259 -2.52 3.50 -15.96
C LEU A 259 -3.06 2.09 -15.60
N GLU A 260 -2.98 1.14 -16.53
CA GLU A 260 -3.25 -0.28 -16.31
C GLU A 260 -2.14 -1.11 -16.97
N ASP A 261 -0.91 -1.04 -16.45
CA ASP A 261 0.10 -2.14 -16.47
C ASP A 261 1.51 -1.64 -16.12
N SER A 262 1.70 -1.04 -14.94
CA SER A 262 2.98 -1.18 -14.24
C SER A 262 3.07 -2.60 -13.63
N ILE A 263 2.78 -3.61 -14.44
CA ILE A 263 3.17 -4.98 -14.20
C ILE A 263 4.65 -5.01 -14.53
N ILE A 264 5.49 -5.14 -13.50
CA ILE A 264 6.85 -5.62 -13.67
C ILE A 264 6.74 -6.95 -14.43
N ASN A 265 7.06 -6.92 -15.72
CA ASN A 265 7.01 -8.10 -16.56
C ASN A 265 8.13 -9.05 -16.04
N PRO A 266 7.83 -10.31 -15.67
CA PRO A 266 8.86 -11.23 -15.17
C PRO A 266 9.96 -11.52 -16.20
N SER A 267 9.72 -11.24 -17.49
CA SER A 267 10.72 -11.34 -18.56
C SER A 267 11.77 -10.23 -18.50
N ASP A 268 11.47 -9.08 -17.88
CA ASP A 268 12.40 -7.95 -17.82
C ASP A 268 13.51 -8.19 -16.78
N TYR A 269 13.34 -9.18 -15.90
CA TYR A 269 14.36 -9.63 -14.95
C TYR A 269 15.13 -10.88 -15.39
N GLU A 270 14.67 -11.61 -16.41
CA GLU A 270 15.42 -12.76 -16.96
C GLU A 270 16.39 -12.37 -18.08
N HIS A 271 16.32 -11.12 -18.57
CA HIS A 271 17.25 -10.60 -19.56
C HIS A 271 17.96 -9.29 -19.18
N ASP A 272 18.03 -8.96 -17.89
CA ASP A 272 19.08 -8.05 -17.38
C ASP A 272 20.41 -8.82 -17.28
N SER A 273 20.87 -9.29 -18.43
CA SER A 273 22.28 -9.20 -18.74
C SER A 273 22.66 -7.74 -18.55
N VAL A 274 23.22 -7.42 -17.38
CA VAL A 274 24.20 -6.35 -17.22
C VAL A 274 25.41 -6.73 -18.08
N THR A 275 25.22 -6.78 -19.39
CA THR A 275 26.19 -6.27 -20.32
C THR A 275 26.12 -4.77 -20.11
N PRO A 276 27.19 -4.13 -19.63
CA PRO A 276 27.35 -2.72 -19.91
C PRO A 276 27.29 -2.65 -21.43
N ALA A 277 26.21 -2.11 -21.97
CA ALA A 277 26.33 -1.45 -23.25
C ALA A 277 27.54 -0.54 -23.07
N ILE A 278 28.60 -0.78 -23.84
CA ILE A 278 29.63 0.23 -24.08
C ILE A 278 28.86 1.52 -24.24
N SER A 279 29.04 2.44 -23.29
CA SER A 279 28.28 3.67 -23.15
C SER A 279 28.38 4.45 -24.44
N SER A 280 27.44 4.17 -25.34
CA SER A 280 27.09 5.03 -26.43
C SER A 280 25.87 5.75 -25.90
N ARG A 281 26.06 7.03 -25.53
CA ARG A 281 24.96 7.97 -25.34
C ARG A 281 23.95 7.68 -26.46
N SER A 282 22.67 7.47 -26.12
CA SER A 282 21.65 7.36 -27.15
C SER A 282 21.79 8.58 -28.06
N PRO A 283 21.79 8.45 -29.40
CA PRO A 283 22.03 9.58 -30.31
C PRO A 283 21.01 10.73 -30.16
N THR A 284 19.99 10.57 -29.31
CA THR A 284 18.89 11.50 -29.03
C THR A 284 19.01 12.27 -27.70
N SER A 285 20.06 12.07 -26.89
CA SER A 285 20.23 12.79 -25.61
C SER A 285 21.16 14.00 -25.73
N CYS A 286 20.88 15.07 -24.98
CA CYS A 286 21.71 16.28 -24.90
C CYS A 286 23.21 15.96 -24.69
N SER A 287 24.06 16.54 -25.55
CA SER A 287 25.52 16.37 -25.48
C SER A 287 26.22 17.27 -24.45
N GLY A 288 25.50 18.23 -23.88
CA GLY A 288 26.06 19.30 -23.06
C GLY A 288 26.70 18.84 -21.77
N ASN A 289 27.82 19.44 -21.42
CA ASN A 289 28.55 19.18 -20.17
C ASN A 289 27.77 19.65 -18.95
N LEU A 290 27.98 18.97 -17.82
CA LEU A 290 27.45 19.38 -16.52
C LEU A 290 28.51 20.23 -15.82
N ILE A 291 28.12 21.44 -15.42
CA ILE A 291 29.02 22.42 -14.81
C ILE A 291 28.47 22.85 -13.45
N MET A 292 29.37 23.05 -12.50
CA MET A 292 29.06 23.67 -11.21
C MET A 292 28.94 25.18 -11.40
N ARG A 293 27.83 25.78 -10.97
CA ARG A 293 27.62 27.22 -10.92
C ARG A 293 27.27 27.67 -9.52
N THR A 294 27.39 28.96 -9.31
CA THR A 294 26.97 29.63 -8.09
C THR A 294 25.84 30.58 -8.43
N ASP A 295 24.77 30.56 -7.64
CA ASP A 295 23.67 31.48 -7.80
C ASP A 295 23.96 32.84 -7.13
N LYS A 296 22.97 33.75 -7.19
CA LYS A 296 23.06 35.09 -6.59
C LYS A 296 23.11 35.08 -5.05
N TYR A 297 22.80 33.96 -4.41
CA TYR A 297 22.87 33.76 -2.96
C TYR A 297 24.12 32.98 -2.54
N ASN A 298 25.10 32.85 -3.44
CA ASN A 298 26.32 32.08 -3.24
C ASN A 298 26.10 30.57 -3.04
N GLN A 299 24.93 30.04 -3.44
CA GLN A 299 24.62 28.62 -3.38
C GLN A 299 25.12 27.89 -4.63
N ARG A 300 25.71 26.72 -4.40
CA ARG A 300 26.30 25.88 -5.45
C ARG A 300 25.24 24.99 -6.08
N LEU A 301 25.18 24.96 -7.41
CA LEU A 301 24.25 24.15 -8.21
C LEU A 301 24.98 23.47 -9.36
N ILE A 302 24.48 22.33 -9.83
CA ILE A 302 24.97 21.68 -11.04
C ILE A 302 23.95 21.92 -12.15
N GLN A 303 24.38 22.38 -13.32
CA GLN A 303 23.50 22.54 -14.48
C GLN A 303 24.16 22.12 -15.78
N CYS A 304 23.35 21.74 -16.75
CA CYS A 304 23.82 21.55 -18.12
C CYS A 304 24.24 22.90 -18.73
N GLU A 305 25.35 22.90 -19.48
CA GLU A 305 25.88 24.10 -20.13
C GLU A 305 24.93 24.73 -21.16
N HIS A 306 24.07 23.92 -21.79
CA HIS A 306 23.06 24.38 -22.76
C HIS A 306 21.81 24.97 -22.10
N ARG A 307 21.66 24.84 -20.77
CA ARG A 307 20.55 25.43 -20.05
C ARG A 307 20.65 26.95 -20.06
N SER A 308 19.61 27.61 -20.56
CA SER A 308 19.52 29.07 -20.61
C SER A 308 18.14 29.55 -20.16
N PRO A 309 17.93 30.86 -19.92
CA PRO A 309 16.59 31.38 -19.66
C PRO A 309 15.58 31.06 -20.77
N ALA A 310 16.06 30.92 -22.01
CA ALA A 310 15.28 30.56 -23.20
C ALA A 310 15.04 29.04 -23.33
N ASP A 311 15.94 28.22 -22.79
CA ASP A 311 15.83 26.76 -22.82
C ASP A 311 16.02 26.16 -21.41
N ARG A 312 14.88 26.04 -20.71
CA ARG A 312 14.80 25.63 -19.30
C ARG A 312 14.66 24.12 -19.10
N ALA A 313 14.48 23.35 -20.17
CA ALA A 313 14.18 21.92 -20.12
C ALA A 313 15.44 21.07 -19.86
N HIS A 314 16.62 21.67 -19.99
CA HIS A 314 17.89 21.06 -19.61
C HIS A 314 18.06 20.90 -18.10
N LEU A 315 18.90 19.93 -17.70
CA LEU A 315 19.11 19.51 -16.32
C LEU A 315 19.63 20.67 -15.43
N ILE A 316 19.02 20.81 -14.26
CA ILE A 316 19.55 21.59 -13.13
C ILE A 316 19.30 20.82 -11.83
N LEU A 317 20.32 20.76 -10.98
CA LEU A 317 20.28 20.11 -9.69
C LEU A 317 20.65 21.11 -8.60
N TRP A 318 19.73 21.26 -7.66
CA TRP A 318 19.86 22.05 -6.44
C TRP A 318 20.14 21.14 -5.26
N ASN A 319 20.35 21.72 -4.08
CA ASN A 319 20.46 21.00 -2.81
C ASN A 319 21.67 20.03 -2.75
N LEU A 320 22.87 20.57 -2.90
CA LEU A 320 24.13 19.80 -2.83
C LEU A 320 24.73 19.69 -1.42
N GLN A 321 23.97 20.04 -0.38
CA GLN A 321 24.45 20.14 1.01
C GLN A 321 24.90 18.80 1.62
N GLU A 322 24.44 17.68 1.06
CA GLU A 322 24.77 16.33 1.54
C GLU A 322 26.05 15.76 0.90
N PHE A 323 26.74 16.55 0.07
CA PHE A 323 27.92 16.15 -0.68
C PHE A 323 29.11 17.07 -0.39
N ASN A 324 30.31 16.56 -0.59
CA ASN A 324 31.50 17.40 -0.60
C ASN A 324 31.54 18.19 -1.92
N VAL A 325 31.01 19.42 -1.88
CA VAL A 325 30.89 20.29 -3.05
C VAL A 325 32.24 20.66 -3.67
N ASN A 326 33.31 20.75 -2.87
CA ASN A 326 34.66 21.01 -3.36
C ASN A 326 35.18 19.82 -4.17
N TYR A 327 34.94 18.60 -3.69
CA TYR A 327 35.28 17.40 -4.42
C TYR A 327 34.45 17.25 -5.71
N LEU A 328 33.13 17.51 -5.66
CA LEU A 328 32.29 17.53 -6.88
C LEU A 328 32.78 18.55 -7.90
N GLN A 329 33.17 19.75 -7.45
CA GLN A 329 33.72 20.76 -8.34
C GLN A 329 35.01 20.27 -8.99
N ALA A 330 35.93 19.69 -8.21
CA ALA A 330 37.17 19.13 -8.73
C ALA A 330 36.91 18.03 -9.77
N LEU A 331 35.96 17.13 -9.50
CA LEU A 331 35.55 16.07 -10.42
C LEU A 331 34.95 16.60 -11.73
N LEU A 332 34.04 17.59 -11.67
CA LEU A 332 33.41 18.19 -12.85
C LEU A 332 34.39 19.08 -13.66
N ALA A 333 35.37 19.67 -13.01
CA ALA A 333 36.41 20.48 -13.64
C ALA A 333 37.61 19.66 -14.14
N HIS A 334 37.63 18.35 -13.86
CA HIS A 334 38.78 17.47 -14.12
C HIS A 334 40.09 17.96 -13.46
N ASP A 335 40.00 18.56 -12.28
CA ASP A 335 41.17 19.02 -11.50
C ASP A 335 41.86 17.83 -10.80
N ILE A 336 42.81 17.24 -11.50
CA ILE A 336 43.52 16.02 -11.06
C ILE A 336 44.22 16.21 -9.70
N ALA A 337 44.76 17.40 -9.42
CA ALA A 337 45.49 17.65 -8.18
C ALA A 337 44.53 17.70 -6.98
N ALA A 338 43.41 18.42 -7.10
CA ALA A 338 42.40 18.48 -6.05
C ALA A 338 41.68 17.13 -5.86
N ILE A 339 41.42 16.39 -6.93
CA ILE A 339 40.88 15.03 -6.88
C ILE A 339 41.81 14.13 -6.06
N ALA A 340 43.13 14.16 -6.31
CA ALA A 340 44.09 13.32 -5.61
C ALA A 340 44.11 13.56 -4.09
N THR A 341 43.97 14.81 -3.63
CA THR A 341 43.88 15.14 -2.20
C THR A 341 42.63 14.55 -1.55
N HIS A 342 41.48 14.63 -2.24
CA HIS A 342 40.24 14.04 -1.73
C HIS A 342 40.26 12.50 -1.76
N GLU A 343 41.01 11.90 -2.69
CA GLU A 343 41.10 10.45 -2.87
C GLU A 343 42.32 9.78 -2.22
N GLU A 344 43.16 10.53 -1.48
CA GLU A 344 44.38 9.98 -0.85
C GLU A 344 44.06 8.84 0.13
N HIS A 345 42.89 8.90 0.78
CA HIS A 345 42.40 7.86 1.68
C HIS A 345 41.45 6.86 0.98
N ALA A 346 41.26 6.97 -0.35
CA ALA A 346 40.33 6.14 -1.12
C ALA A 346 40.69 4.64 -1.15
N GLU A 347 41.97 4.29 -0.96
CA GLU A 347 42.47 2.91 -1.01
C GLU A 347 41.82 1.96 0.01
N ARG A 348 41.22 2.50 1.09
CA ARG A 348 40.50 1.70 2.10
C ARG A 348 39.02 1.47 1.79
N HIS A 349 38.51 1.95 0.65
CA HIS A 349 37.09 1.93 0.31
C HIS A 349 36.69 0.61 -0.37
N ALA A 350 35.90 -0.21 0.33
CA ALA A 350 35.57 -1.58 -0.08
C ALA A 350 34.74 -1.73 -1.39
N ARG A 351 34.27 -0.64 -2.00
CA ARG A 351 33.33 -0.66 -3.15
C ARG A 351 33.83 0.07 -4.40
N TRP A 352 34.98 0.73 -4.31
CA TRP A 352 35.56 1.53 -5.38
C TRP A 352 36.99 1.07 -5.61
N HIS A 353 37.40 0.98 -6.87
CA HIS A 353 38.68 0.38 -7.22
C HIS A 353 39.42 1.29 -8.17
N ARG A 354 40.74 1.38 -8.02
CA ARG A 354 41.58 2.07 -8.99
C ARG A 354 41.85 1.13 -10.16
N ASN A 355 41.60 1.60 -11.38
CA ASN A 355 41.99 0.86 -12.58
C ASN A 355 43.51 0.94 -12.79
N SER A 356 44.01 0.31 -13.88
CA SER A 356 45.44 0.31 -14.21
C SER A 356 46.04 1.70 -14.44
N ALA A 357 45.20 2.72 -14.67
CA ALA A 357 45.62 4.12 -14.81
C ALA A 357 45.54 4.89 -13.48
N GLY A 358 45.20 4.24 -12.36
CA GLY A 358 45.07 4.86 -11.04
C GLY A 358 43.76 5.61 -10.83
N ILE A 359 42.83 5.59 -11.80
CA ILE A 359 41.54 6.30 -11.72
C ILE A 359 40.56 5.46 -10.92
N LEU A 360 39.86 6.09 -9.97
CA LEU A 360 38.82 5.45 -9.20
C LEU A 360 37.60 5.15 -10.09
N GLU A 361 37.13 3.90 -10.08
CA GLU A 361 35.96 3.48 -10.85
C GLU A 361 35.10 2.49 -10.06
N ARG A 362 33.84 2.36 -10.49
CA ARG A 362 32.93 1.38 -9.92
C ARG A 362 33.34 -0.02 -10.39
N GLY A 363 33.54 -0.94 -9.45
CA GLY A 363 33.70 -2.35 -9.77
C GLY A 363 32.48 -2.88 -10.53
N TYR A 364 32.71 -3.66 -11.57
CA TYR A 364 31.66 -4.30 -12.35
C TYR A 364 31.76 -5.82 -12.20
N LEU A 365 30.63 -6.49 -12.40
CA LEU A 365 30.56 -7.95 -12.30
C LEU A 365 31.08 -8.57 -13.60
N LEU A 366 32.26 -9.17 -13.52
CA LEU A 366 32.81 -9.99 -14.59
C LEU A 366 32.21 -11.40 -14.54
N LYS A 367 31.92 -11.95 -15.72
CA LYS A 367 31.65 -13.39 -15.85
C LYS A 367 32.93 -14.15 -15.52
N TRP A 368 32.81 -15.30 -14.86
CA TRP A 368 33.95 -16.17 -14.58
C TRP A 368 34.78 -16.46 -15.84
N GLU A 369 36.02 -15.99 -15.91
CA GLU A 369 36.86 -16.10 -17.11
C GLU A 369 37.31 -17.53 -17.41
N HIS A 370 37.44 -18.38 -16.39
CA HIS A 370 38.04 -19.71 -16.54
C HIS A 370 37.04 -20.83 -16.82
N ASP A 371 35.75 -20.53 -17.04
CA ASP A 371 34.63 -21.46 -17.24
C ASP A 371 34.68 -22.70 -16.32
N CYS A 372 33.79 -22.76 -15.33
CA CYS A 372 33.82 -23.85 -14.36
C CYS A 372 33.76 -25.23 -15.04
N GLN A 373 34.74 -26.08 -14.74
CA GLN A 373 34.85 -27.42 -15.34
C GLN A 373 33.93 -28.46 -14.67
N SER A 374 33.21 -28.07 -13.61
CA SER A 374 32.25 -28.90 -12.92
C SER A 374 31.05 -29.23 -13.82
N LYS A 375 30.67 -30.50 -13.86
CA LYS A 375 29.59 -31.02 -14.72
C LYS A 375 28.64 -31.91 -13.94
N PHE A 376 27.37 -31.85 -14.32
CA PHE A 376 26.28 -32.60 -13.72
C PHE A 376 25.62 -33.47 -14.78
N ASP A 377 25.54 -34.77 -14.53
CA ASP A 377 24.79 -35.72 -15.36
C ASP A 377 23.64 -36.29 -14.54
N ILE A 378 22.41 -35.95 -14.91
CA ILE A 378 21.19 -36.32 -14.21
C ILE A 378 20.54 -37.49 -14.96
N PHE A 379 20.34 -38.61 -14.29
CA PHE A 379 19.70 -39.81 -14.81
C PHE A 379 18.33 -39.98 -14.15
N VAL A 380 17.28 -39.75 -14.93
CA VAL A 380 15.89 -39.95 -14.51
C VAL A 380 15.38 -41.24 -15.15
N PRO A 381 14.98 -42.27 -14.37
CA PRO A 381 14.33 -43.47 -14.90
C PRO A 381 13.21 -43.16 -15.89
N VAL A 382 13.10 -43.97 -16.95
CA VAL A 382 11.97 -43.86 -17.91
C VAL A 382 10.65 -44.22 -17.22
N ASP A 383 10.68 -45.21 -16.34
CA ASP A 383 9.58 -45.54 -15.44
C ASP A 383 9.98 -45.17 -14.01
N LEU A 384 9.66 -43.92 -13.65
CA LEU A 384 9.96 -43.35 -12.34
C LEU A 384 9.04 -43.89 -11.24
N VAL A 385 7.88 -44.45 -11.60
CA VAL A 385 6.94 -45.05 -10.64
C VAL A 385 7.46 -46.41 -10.18
N ALA A 386 7.97 -47.22 -11.11
CA ALA A 386 8.60 -48.51 -10.78
C ALA A 386 9.93 -48.33 -10.02
N VAL A 387 10.70 -47.30 -10.36
CA VAL A 387 11.99 -47.00 -9.71
C VAL A 387 12.03 -45.53 -9.31
N PRO A 388 11.53 -45.16 -8.12
CA PRO A 388 11.41 -43.78 -7.65
C PRO A 388 12.75 -43.26 -7.10
N ARG A 389 13.80 -43.36 -7.91
CA ARG A 389 15.16 -42.93 -7.57
C ARG A 389 15.82 -42.20 -8.73
N ILE A 390 16.39 -41.04 -8.47
CA ILE A 390 17.17 -40.26 -9.45
C ILE A 390 18.64 -40.36 -9.07
N VAL A 391 19.51 -40.53 -10.08
CA VAL A 391 20.96 -40.46 -9.89
C VAL A 391 21.48 -39.15 -10.49
N ILE A 392 22.22 -38.38 -9.71
CA ILE A 392 22.94 -37.20 -10.18
C ILE A 392 24.43 -37.45 -10.01
N MET A 393 25.16 -37.47 -11.10
CA MET A 393 26.61 -37.58 -11.09
C MET A 393 27.23 -36.20 -11.23
N CYS A 394 28.01 -35.80 -10.23
CA CYS A 394 28.74 -34.54 -10.19
C CYS A 394 30.22 -34.82 -10.47
N ARG A 395 30.82 -34.12 -11.43
CA ARG A 395 32.21 -34.32 -11.88
C ARG A 395 33.05 -33.08 -11.67
N ASN A 396 34.34 -33.30 -11.39
CA ASN A 396 35.38 -32.28 -11.24
C ASN A 396 35.13 -31.30 -10.06
N PRO A 397 36.19 -30.67 -9.53
CA PRO A 397 36.01 -29.63 -8.51
C PRO A 397 35.46 -28.36 -9.15
N HIS A 398 34.75 -27.57 -8.35
CA HIS A 398 34.42 -26.20 -8.71
C HIS A 398 35.66 -25.32 -8.62
N SER A 399 35.89 -24.52 -9.66
CA SER A 399 36.99 -23.56 -9.78
C SER A 399 36.61 -22.14 -9.37
N HIS A 400 35.61 -22.00 -8.50
CA HIS A 400 35.10 -20.73 -7.95
C HIS A 400 34.67 -20.96 -6.50
N PRO A 401 34.49 -19.91 -5.66
CA PRO A 401 33.93 -20.08 -4.32
C PRO A 401 32.49 -20.60 -4.35
N PRO A 402 31.97 -21.21 -3.28
CA PRO A 402 30.56 -21.61 -3.22
C PRO A 402 29.61 -20.41 -3.47
N PRO A 403 28.57 -20.54 -4.31
CA PRO A 403 27.57 -19.49 -4.48
C PRO A 403 26.80 -19.26 -3.17
N ALA A 404 26.37 -18.04 -2.90
CA ALA A 404 25.44 -17.76 -1.80
C ALA A 404 24.08 -18.45 -2.04
N PRO A 405 23.34 -18.86 -0.99
CA PRO A 405 22.05 -19.55 -1.11
C PRO A 405 20.91 -18.60 -1.51
N ILE A 406 20.97 -18.09 -2.74
CA ILE A 406 20.05 -17.07 -3.28
C ILE A 406 18.76 -17.67 -3.86
N LYS A 407 18.73 -18.98 -4.14
CA LYS A 407 17.58 -19.67 -4.70
C LYS A 407 16.82 -20.39 -3.58
N THR A 408 15.51 -20.20 -3.50
CA THR A 408 14.69 -20.98 -2.54
C THR A 408 14.42 -22.38 -3.09
N PRO A 409 14.74 -23.46 -2.36
CA PRO A 409 14.36 -24.83 -2.74
C PRO A 409 12.85 -24.98 -2.99
N PRO A 410 12.40 -25.74 -4.02
CA PRO A 410 10.98 -25.87 -4.35
C PRO A 410 10.08 -26.31 -3.19
N PRO A 411 10.46 -27.30 -2.34
CA PRO A 411 9.62 -27.67 -1.21
C PRO A 411 9.37 -26.52 -0.22
N LEU A 412 10.35 -25.62 -0.04
CA LEU A 412 10.21 -24.43 0.80
C LEU A 412 9.38 -23.33 0.11
N VAL A 413 9.47 -23.23 -1.22
CA VAL A 413 8.59 -22.38 -2.02
C VAL A 413 7.13 -22.82 -1.90
N ASP A 414 6.87 -24.13 -1.89
CA ASP A 414 5.53 -24.70 -1.71
C ASP A 414 5.03 -24.51 -0.27
N LEU A 415 5.87 -24.68 0.74
CA LEU A 415 5.52 -24.33 2.12
C LEU A 415 5.16 -22.85 2.24
N PHE A 416 5.97 -21.95 1.69
CA PHE A 416 5.68 -20.52 1.66
C PHE A 416 4.39 -20.20 0.90
N ARG A 417 4.12 -20.91 -0.19
CA ARG A 417 2.85 -20.81 -0.94
C ARG A 417 1.66 -21.20 -0.08
N LEU A 418 1.74 -22.31 0.66
CA LEU A 418 0.66 -22.75 1.55
C LEU A 418 0.37 -21.69 2.62
N LEU A 419 1.40 -21.17 3.28
CA LEU A 419 1.27 -20.09 4.26
C LEU A 419 0.59 -18.84 3.66
N LEU A 420 0.94 -18.47 2.44
CA LEU A 420 0.31 -17.34 1.74
C LEU A 420 -1.15 -17.60 1.32
N LEU A 421 -1.49 -18.84 0.96
CA LEU A 421 -2.85 -19.21 0.59
C LEU A 421 -3.78 -19.26 1.81
N ASP A 422 -3.24 -19.61 2.98
CA ASP A 422 -3.94 -19.63 4.28
C ASP A 422 -4.32 -18.23 4.78
N MET A 423 -3.66 -17.17 4.28
CA MET A 423 -4.10 -15.77 4.48
C MET A 423 -5.44 -15.46 3.79
N ASP A 424 -5.99 -16.42 3.06
CA ASP A 424 -7.20 -16.34 2.27
C ASP A 424 -7.30 -15.05 1.40
N TRP A 425 -8.34 -14.24 1.60
CA TRP A 425 -8.59 -13.07 0.76
C TRP A 425 -7.54 -11.99 0.97
N GLU A 426 -6.83 -11.98 2.11
CA GLU A 426 -5.80 -11.01 2.43
C GLU A 426 -4.57 -11.12 1.52
N LEU A 427 -4.36 -12.28 0.87
CA LEU A 427 -3.35 -12.43 -0.19
C LEU A 427 -3.52 -11.42 -1.33
N ALA A 428 -4.75 -10.92 -1.57
CA ALA A 428 -5.02 -9.89 -2.57
C ALA A 428 -4.19 -8.61 -2.34
N ASP A 429 -3.83 -8.37 -1.09
CA ASP A 429 -3.19 -7.15 -0.57
C ASP A 429 -1.82 -7.41 0.08
N ALA A 430 -1.37 -8.66 0.13
CA ALA A 430 -0.09 -9.05 0.71
C ALA A 430 1.11 -8.26 0.15
N THR A 431 2.00 -7.85 1.04
CA THR A 431 3.33 -7.34 0.70
C THR A 431 4.30 -8.00 1.65
N PRO A 432 5.62 -8.02 1.37
CA PRO A 432 6.59 -8.60 2.30
C PRO A 432 6.43 -8.04 3.72
N ARG A 433 6.09 -6.75 3.86
CA ARG A 433 5.79 -6.14 5.17
C ARG A 433 4.47 -6.63 5.76
N ARG A 434 3.39 -6.71 4.98
CA ARG A 434 2.06 -7.11 5.49
C ARG A 434 2.01 -8.57 5.94
N ILE A 435 2.68 -9.49 5.24
CA ILE A 435 2.72 -10.90 5.67
C ILE A 435 3.45 -11.06 7.01
N LEU A 436 4.47 -10.24 7.27
CA LEU A 436 5.18 -10.23 8.55
C LEU A 436 4.38 -9.58 9.69
N CYS A 437 3.34 -8.81 9.36
CA CYS A 437 2.40 -8.25 10.33
C CYS A 437 1.14 -9.12 10.49
N ASP A 438 0.95 -10.13 9.63
CA ASP A 438 -0.22 -10.99 9.69
C ASP A 438 -0.01 -12.11 10.72
N SER A 439 -0.89 -12.15 11.72
CA SER A 439 -0.83 -13.13 12.80
C SER A 439 -1.04 -14.57 12.31
N GLY A 440 -1.89 -14.78 11.29
CA GLY A 440 -2.15 -16.12 10.75
C GLY A 440 -0.92 -16.68 10.05
N PHE A 441 -0.35 -15.90 9.13
CA PHE A 441 0.89 -16.22 8.44
C PHE A 441 2.04 -16.46 9.43
N MET A 442 2.24 -15.57 10.39
CA MET A 442 3.33 -15.68 11.37
C MET A 442 3.16 -16.89 12.29
N GLN A 443 1.93 -17.21 12.71
CA GLN A 443 1.66 -18.41 13.49
C GLN A 443 1.92 -19.68 12.67
N GLY A 444 1.53 -19.69 11.39
CA GLY A 444 1.81 -20.78 10.46
C GLY A 444 3.32 -20.97 10.26
N LEU A 445 4.07 -19.87 10.12
CA LEU A 445 5.53 -19.89 10.03
C LEU A 445 6.18 -20.43 11.31
N CYS A 446 5.77 -19.94 12.49
CA CYS A 446 6.24 -20.46 13.77
C CYS A 446 6.00 -21.97 13.90
N THR A 447 4.79 -22.42 13.52
CA THR A 447 4.42 -23.84 13.56
C THR A 447 5.27 -24.66 12.61
N ALA A 448 5.45 -24.18 11.37
CA ALA A 448 6.26 -24.87 10.37
C ALA A 448 7.72 -25.02 10.80
N LEU A 449 8.28 -24.01 11.48
CA LEU A 449 9.65 -23.98 11.97
C LEU A 449 9.84 -24.74 13.30
N GLY A 450 8.77 -25.14 14.00
CA GLY A 450 8.88 -25.64 15.37
C GLY A 450 9.43 -24.56 16.33
N TRP A 451 9.03 -23.31 16.10
CA TRP A 451 9.65 -22.15 16.71
C TRP A 451 9.31 -22.02 18.20
N THR A 452 10.34 -21.92 19.05
CA THR A 452 10.20 -21.86 20.52
C THR A 452 10.69 -20.57 21.15
N SER A 453 11.23 -19.63 20.36
CA SER A 453 11.76 -18.37 20.88
C SER A 453 10.65 -17.36 21.16
N ASP A 454 10.87 -16.49 22.15
CA ASP A 454 9.97 -15.38 22.49
C ASP A 454 9.97 -14.27 21.41
N CYS A 455 10.99 -14.23 20.54
CA CYS A 455 11.01 -13.34 19.39
C CYS A 455 10.30 -13.98 18.18
N SER A 456 9.67 -13.17 17.33
CA SER A 456 9.09 -13.66 16.09
C SER A 456 10.18 -14.10 15.09
N PRO A 457 9.98 -15.20 14.36
CA PRO A 457 10.90 -15.59 13.29
C PRO A 457 10.90 -14.55 12.16
N SER A 458 11.98 -14.53 11.40
CA SER A 458 12.07 -13.83 10.13
C SER A 458 11.82 -14.79 8.97
N LEU A 459 11.60 -14.26 7.76
CA LEU A 459 11.54 -15.11 6.56
C LEU A 459 12.88 -15.78 6.25
N ALA A 460 14.00 -15.21 6.72
CA ALA A 460 15.32 -15.81 6.53
C ALA A 460 15.50 -17.10 7.32
N ASP A 461 14.76 -17.27 8.43
CA ASP A 461 14.74 -18.50 9.23
C ASP A 461 14.07 -19.66 8.49
N LEU A 462 13.20 -19.36 7.51
CA LEU A 462 12.68 -20.35 6.57
C LEU A 462 13.74 -20.71 5.51
N HIS A 463 14.39 -19.70 4.93
CA HIS A 463 15.54 -19.87 4.03
C HIS A 463 16.26 -18.53 3.81
N PRO A 464 17.61 -18.47 3.78
CA PRO A 464 18.34 -17.21 3.63
C PRO A 464 17.96 -16.37 2.41
N SER A 465 17.62 -17.01 1.29
CA SER A 465 17.16 -16.29 0.08
C SER A 465 15.94 -15.40 0.32
N LEU A 466 15.10 -15.72 1.31
CA LEU A 466 13.89 -14.97 1.63
C LEU A 466 14.17 -13.72 2.49
N ALA A 467 15.43 -13.49 2.90
CA ALA A 467 15.87 -12.19 3.39
C ALA A 467 15.79 -11.10 2.29
N ASN A 468 15.86 -11.51 1.02
CA ASN A 468 15.67 -10.61 -0.11
C ASN A 468 14.16 -10.34 -0.30
N LEU A 469 13.70 -9.16 0.13
CA LEU A 469 12.28 -8.80 0.04
C LEU A 469 11.76 -8.65 -1.40
N ASP A 470 12.64 -8.37 -2.38
CA ASP A 470 12.24 -8.38 -3.80
C ASP A 470 11.97 -9.80 -4.28
N HIS A 471 12.77 -10.76 -3.82
CA HIS A 471 12.55 -12.18 -4.09
C HIS A 471 11.23 -12.66 -3.47
N VAL A 472 10.96 -12.27 -2.21
CA VAL A 472 9.67 -12.52 -1.54
C VAL A 472 8.52 -11.87 -2.32
N HIS A 473 8.67 -10.62 -2.75
CA HIS A 473 7.67 -9.90 -3.52
C HIS A 473 7.34 -10.62 -4.84
N ARG A 474 8.35 -11.13 -5.57
CA ARG A 474 8.13 -11.94 -6.78
C ARG A 474 7.34 -13.22 -6.51
N LEU A 475 7.62 -13.91 -5.40
CA LEU A 475 6.86 -15.10 -4.99
C LEU A 475 5.41 -14.75 -4.65
N ILE A 476 5.18 -13.70 -3.84
CA ILE A 476 3.83 -13.21 -3.53
C ILE A 476 3.07 -12.89 -4.81
N TYR A 477 3.69 -12.15 -5.74
CA TYR A 477 3.07 -11.77 -7.01
C TYR A 477 2.68 -13.00 -7.83
N LYS A 478 3.59 -13.99 -7.95
CA LYS A 478 3.33 -15.25 -8.65
C LYS A 478 2.09 -15.95 -8.07
N PHE A 479 2.05 -16.16 -6.76
CA PHE A 479 0.95 -16.91 -6.13
C PHE A 479 -0.35 -16.13 -6.06
N ARG A 480 -0.29 -14.80 -5.93
CA ARG A 480 -1.46 -13.94 -6.07
C ARG A 480 -2.07 -14.08 -7.46
N ARG A 481 -1.26 -14.08 -8.52
CA ARG A 481 -1.75 -14.24 -9.90
C ARG A 481 -2.41 -15.61 -10.11
N ASP A 482 -1.87 -16.65 -9.50
CA ASP A 482 -2.48 -17.98 -9.54
C ASP A 482 -3.85 -18.01 -8.81
N LYS A 483 -3.97 -17.35 -7.64
CA LYS A 483 -5.24 -17.27 -6.89
C LYS A 483 -6.26 -16.32 -7.54
N TYR A 484 -5.79 -15.23 -8.13
CA TYR A 484 -6.59 -14.18 -8.75
C TYR A 484 -6.18 -14.00 -10.23
N PRO A 485 -6.59 -14.92 -11.12
CA PRO A 485 -6.21 -14.88 -12.53
C PRO A 485 -6.72 -13.63 -13.26
N MET A 486 -7.81 -13.02 -12.79
CA MET A 486 -8.36 -11.75 -13.31
C MET A 486 -7.77 -10.52 -12.58
N GLY A 487 -6.71 -10.70 -11.80
CA GLY A 487 -6.10 -9.67 -10.95
C GLY A 487 -6.93 -9.30 -9.72
N THR A 488 -6.40 -8.37 -8.93
CA THR A 488 -7.04 -7.84 -7.71
C THR A 488 -7.66 -6.44 -7.90
N GLY A 489 -7.67 -5.96 -9.15
CA GLY A 489 -8.30 -4.71 -9.58
C GLY A 489 -9.74 -4.86 -10.05
N PHE A 490 -10.17 -4.00 -10.98
CA PHE A 490 -11.57 -3.92 -11.43
C PHE A 490 -12.10 -5.21 -12.10
N GLN A 491 -11.26 -5.90 -12.87
CA GLN A 491 -11.65 -7.18 -13.48
C GLN A 491 -11.88 -8.27 -12.42
N GLY A 492 -11.06 -8.29 -11.36
CA GLY A 492 -11.28 -9.11 -10.17
C GLY A 492 -12.62 -8.81 -9.50
N ALA A 493 -13.00 -7.53 -9.36
CA ALA A 493 -14.30 -7.13 -8.82
C ALA A 493 -15.48 -7.59 -9.72
N LYS A 494 -15.34 -7.52 -11.05
CA LYS A 494 -16.34 -8.07 -11.98
C LYS A 494 -16.52 -9.59 -11.82
N LEU A 495 -15.43 -10.33 -11.62
CA LEU A 495 -15.50 -11.76 -11.33
C LEU A 495 -16.21 -12.02 -10.00
N LEU A 496 -15.94 -11.20 -8.98
CA LEU A 496 -16.61 -11.32 -7.68
C LEU A 496 -18.12 -11.12 -7.80
N VAL A 497 -18.59 -10.12 -8.58
CA VAL A 497 -20.02 -9.94 -8.85
C VAL A 497 -20.65 -11.18 -9.50
N LYS A 498 -19.92 -11.87 -10.40
CA LYS A 498 -20.41 -13.13 -10.98
C LYS A 498 -20.57 -14.22 -9.93
N LYS A 499 -19.62 -14.34 -8.99
CA LYS A 499 -19.69 -15.28 -7.87
C LYS A 499 -20.84 -14.94 -6.91
N GLU A 500 -21.05 -13.67 -6.60
CA GLU A 500 -22.17 -13.22 -5.76
C GLU A 500 -23.52 -13.61 -6.36
N LYS A 501 -23.69 -13.54 -7.69
CA LYS A 501 -24.94 -13.95 -8.38
C LYS A 501 -25.28 -15.43 -8.22
N GLU A 502 -24.32 -16.28 -7.85
CA GLU A 502 -24.56 -17.70 -7.55
C GLU A 502 -25.13 -17.89 -6.13
N LEU A 503 -24.98 -16.89 -5.26
CA LEU A 503 -25.54 -16.88 -3.92
C LEU A 503 -27.02 -16.45 -3.93
N PRO A 504 -27.81 -16.86 -2.92
CA PRO A 504 -29.13 -16.28 -2.69
C PRO A 504 -29.05 -14.76 -2.49
N ARG A 505 -30.08 -14.03 -2.94
CA ARG A 505 -30.08 -12.55 -2.92
C ARG A 505 -29.79 -11.95 -1.53
N HIS A 506 -30.30 -12.57 -0.46
CA HIS A 506 -30.08 -12.10 0.92
C HIS A 506 -28.60 -12.16 1.38
N ALA A 507 -27.76 -12.94 0.69
CA ALA A 507 -26.34 -13.10 0.98
C ALA A 507 -25.43 -12.25 0.07
N HIS A 508 -26.02 -11.50 -0.87
CA HIS A 508 -25.26 -10.63 -1.76
C HIS A 508 -24.61 -9.50 -0.96
N TYR A 509 -23.34 -9.21 -1.23
CA TYR A 509 -22.69 -7.99 -0.75
C TYR A 509 -22.20 -7.12 -1.91
N VAL A 510 -21.62 -7.71 -2.95
CA VAL A 510 -21.14 -6.96 -4.13
C VAL A 510 -22.15 -7.08 -5.25
N HIS A 511 -22.97 -6.04 -5.43
CA HIS A 511 -24.09 -6.06 -6.36
C HIS A 511 -23.69 -5.78 -7.80
N CYS A 512 -22.74 -4.86 -8.02
CA CYS A 512 -22.33 -4.50 -9.37
C CYS A 512 -20.89 -3.98 -9.45
N ALA A 513 -20.28 -4.15 -10.63
CA ALA A 513 -19.00 -3.59 -11.03
C ALA A 513 -19.12 -3.17 -12.51
N GLU A 514 -19.37 -1.89 -12.75
CA GLU A 514 -19.87 -1.36 -14.03
C GLU A 514 -18.99 -0.23 -14.56
N THR A 515 -18.89 -0.13 -15.89
CA THR A 515 -18.28 1.00 -16.59
C THR A 515 -19.38 1.78 -17.30
N HIS A 516 -19.36 3.10 -17.16
CA HIS A 516 -20.29 4.04 -17.77
C HIS A 516 -19.49 5.11 -18.50
N ILE A 517 -19.96 5.57 -19.65
CA ILE A 517 -19.32 6.67 -20.38
C ILE A 517 -19.96 8.00 -19.94
N LEU A 518 -19.16 8.89 -19.39
CA LEU A 518 -19.61 10.23 -19.00
C LEU A 518 -19.59 11.20 -20.20
N PRO A 519 -20.36 12.31 -20.14
CA PRO A 519 -20.23 13.41 -21.08
C PRO A 519 -18.76 13.84 -21.21
N GLY A 520 -18.26 13.88 -22.45
CA GLY A 520 -16.84 14.10 -22.75
C GLY A 520 -16.04 12.83 -23.03
N GLY A 521 -16.68 11.65 -23.07
CA GLY A 521 -16.03 10.39 -23.47
C GLY A 521 -15.22 9.72 -22.37
N VAL A 522 -15.29 10.21 -21.13
CA VAL A 522 -14.49 9.71 -20.01
C VAL A 522 -15.13 8.48 -19.36
N ASP A 523 -14.33 7.44 -19.15
CA ASP A 523 -14.72 6.20 -18.46
C ASP A 523 -14.96 6.41 -16.95
N PHE A 524 -16.19 6.15 -16.52
CA PHE A 524 -16.57 6.08 -15.12
C PHE A 524 -16.78 4.64 -14.69
N ARG A 525 -15.93 4.18 -13.76
CA ARG A 525 -16.00 2.83 -13.21
C ARG A 525 -16.52 2.91 -11.78
N LEU A 526 -17.47 2.04 -11.45
CA LEU A 526 -18.06 1.96 -10.11
C LEU A 526 -18.20 0.50 -9.66
N VAL A 527 -18.04 0.27 -8.36
CA VAL A 527 -18.40 -0.96 -7.67
C VAL A 527 -19.32 -0.61 -6.51
N VAL A 528 -20.48 -1.25 -6.39
CA VAL A 528 -21.41 -1.02 -5.27
C VAL A 528 -21.45 -2.24 -4.37
N CYS A 529 -21.21 -2.00 -3.09
CA CYS A 529 -21.14 -2.98 -2.02
C CYS A 529 -22.13 -2.60 -0.90
N MET A 530 -23.09 -3.46 -0.63
CA MET A 530 -24.04 -3.32 0.49
C MET A 530 -24.72 -4.66 0.72
N SER A 531 -25.09 -4.98 1.96
CA SER A 531 -25.93 -6.15 2.23
C SER A 531 -27.42 -5.77 2.16
N PRO A 532 -28.33 -6.71 1.85
CA PRO A 532 -29.78 -6.43 1.87
C PRO A 532 -30.31 -5.91 3.20
N LEU A 533 -29.70 -6.31 4.33
CA LEU A 533 -30.00 -5.74 5.64
C LEU A 533 -29.65 -4.25 5.68
N MET A 534 -28.47 -3.88 5.18
CA MET A 534 -28.04 -2.48 5.11
C MET A 534 -28.82 -1.67 4.07
N SER A 535 -29.29 -2.30 2.98
CA SER A 535 -30.27 -1.72 2.06
C SER A 535 -31.56 -1.31 2.78
N CYS A 536 -32.08 -2.17 3.66
CA CYS A 536 -33.25 -1.85 4.48
C CYS A 536 -32.98 -0.69 5.44
N HIS A 537 -31.86 -0.73 6.17
CA HIS A 537 -31.47 0.38 7.05
C HIS A 537 -31.30 1.70 6.30
N LEU A 538 -30.74 1.68 5.09
CA LEU A 538 -30.59 2.87 4.25
C LEU A 538 -31.94 3.49 3.90
N LEU A 539 -32.94 2.68 3.51
CA LEU A 539 -34.26 3.19 3.12
C LEU A 539 -35.13 3.62 4.31
N LEU A 540 -34.90 3.05 5.49
CA LEU A 540 -35.60 3.41 6.73
C LEU A 540 -34.89 4.52 7.52
N ALA A 541 -33.69 4.93 7.11
CA ALA A 541 -32.91 5.95 7.81
C ALA A 541 -33.62 7.32 7.77
N HIS A 542 -33.84 7.91 8.94
CA HIS A 542 -34.36 9.29 9.04
C HIS A 542 -33.34 10.33 8.58
N ARG A 543 -32.06 10.03 8.71
CA ARG A 543 -30.95 10.89 8.29
C ARG A 543 -29.78 10.03 7.85
N VAL A 544 -29.11 10.49 6.80
CA VAL A 544 -27.85 9.91 6.33
C VAL A 544 -26.76 10.97 6.28
N SER A 545 -25.52 10.54 6.38
CA SER A 545 -24.32 11.30 6.05
C SER A 545 -23.63 10.62 4.88
N ILE A 546 -23.02 11.43 4.01
CA ILE A 546 -22.28 10.93 2.86
C ILE A 546 -20.86 11.44 2.98
N ASP A 547 -19.91 10.54 2.81
CA ASP A 547 -18.49 10.87 2.84
C ASP A 547 -17.74 10.14 1.73
N THR A 548 -16.57 10.66 1.38
CA THR A 548 -15.70 10.07 0.35
C THR A 548 -14.26 10.08 0.83
N SER A 549 -13.70 8.90 1.05
CA SER A 549 -12.32 8.69 1.46
C SER A 549 -11.42 8.41 0.25
N PHE A 550 -10.22 8.99 0.28
CA PHE A 550 -9.20 8.85 -0.76
C PHE A 550 -7.98 8.03 -0.30
N LYS A 551 -7.87 7.78 1.01
CA LYS A 551 -6.68 7.15 1.60
C LYS A 551 -6.72 5.63 1.52
N ARG A 552 -7.92 5.07 1.45
CA ARG A 552 -8.11 3.64 1.70
C ARG A 552 -7.69 2.78 0.52
N LEU A 553 -7.95 3.20 -0.72
CA LEU A 553 -7.63 2.43 -1.92
C LEU A 553 -6.70 3.19 -2.86
N HIS A 554 -5.76 2.50 -3.48
CA HIS A 554 -4.89 3.08 -4.50
C HIS A 554 -5.64 3.26 -5.83
N GLY A 555 -5.73 4.48 -6.34
CA GLY A 555 -6.39 4.79 -7.63
C GLY A 555 -7.92 4.75 -7.60
N TRP A 556 -8.53 4.55 -6.43
CA TRP A 556 -9.98 4.53 -6.23
C TRP A 556 -10.39 5.43 -5.07
N GLN A 557 -11.61 5.89 -5.10
CA GLN A 557 -12.24 6.64 -4.02
C GLN A 557 -13.32 5.77 -3.40
N GLU A 558 -13.32 5.69 -2.08
CA GLU A 558 -14.35 4.98 -1.35
C GLU A 558 -15.44 5.96 -0.94
N PHE A 559 -16.64 5.73 -1.47
CA PHE A 559 -17.85 6.48 -1.19
C PHE A 559 -18.70 5.71 -0.19
N GLU A 560 -19.19 6.38 0.86
CA GLU A 560 -20.04 5.77 1.87
C GLU A 560 -21.31 6.60 2.08
N ILE A 561 -22.44 5.90 2.23
CA ILE A 561 -23.66 6.44 2.81
C ILE A 561 -23.83 5.82 4.18
N GLU A 562 -23.71 6.63 5.22
CA GLU A 562 -23.87 6.22 6.60
C GLU A 562 -25.20 6.72 7.17
N ALA A 563 -25.82 5.95 8.05
CA ALA A 563 -26.98 6.35 8.81
C ALA A 563 -26.70 6.28 10.31
N TRP A 564 -27.31 7.17 11.08
CA TRP A 564 -27.30 7.06 12.53
C TRP A 564 -28.45 6.19 13.01
N ASP A 565 -28.11 5.10 13.68
CA ASP A 565 -29.10 4.23 14.32
C ASP A 565 -29.34 4.68 15.76
N ASN A 566 -30.56 5.12 16.04
CA ASN A 566 -30.98 5.55 17.38
C ASN A 566 -31.21 4.37 18.32
N ASN A 567 -31.59 3.19 17.82
CA ASN A 567 -31.85 2.02 18.65
C ASN A 567 -30.55 1.46 19.21
N HIS A 568 -29.48 1.53 18.41
CA HIS A 568 -28.16 0.99 18.75
C HIS A 568 -27.13 2.07 19.07
N MET A 569 -27.53 3.35 19.02
CA MET A 569 -26.70 4.53 19.27
C MET A 569 -25.33 4.51 18.56
N ARG A 570 -25.32 4.18 17.27
CA ARG A 570 -24.10 4.06 16.44
C ARG A 570 -24.33 4.49 14.99
N SER A 571 -23.24 4.80 14.29
CA SER A 571 -23.24 4.93 12.82
C SER A 571 -23.19 3.55 12.17
N LEU A 572 -23.93 3.39 11.09
CA LEU A 572 -23.98 2.20 10.24
C LEU A 572 -23.80 2.60 8.78
N THR A 573 -22.98 1.86 8.04
CA THR A 573 -22.80 2.07 6.60
C THR A 573 -23.93 1.37 5.86
N GLY A 574 -24.87 2.15 5.30
CA GLY A 574 -25.99 1.64 4.51
C GLY A 574 -25.57 1.25 3.09
N ALA A 575 -24.61 1.97 2.51
CA ALA A 575 -24.01 1.63 1.23
C ALA A 575 -22.55 2.04 1.16
N ARG A 576 -21.72 1.19 0.54
CA ARG A 576 -20.31 1.44 0.24
C ARG A 576 -20.12 1.33 -1.26
N ALA A 577 -19.32 2.19 -1.85
CA ALA A 577 -18.99 2.11 -3.26
C ALA A 577 -17.55 2.52 -3.53
N PHE A 578 -16.97 1.98 -4.59
CA PHE A 578 -15.64 2.33 -5.06
C PHE A 578 -15.76 2.96 -6.43
N ILE A 579 -15.27 4.20 -6.58
CA ILE A 579 -15.44 5.01 -7.79
C ILE A 579 -14.12 5.65 -8.24
N ASN A 580 -14.00 5.95 -9.53
CA ASN A 580 -12.82 6.64 -10.09
C ASN A 580 -13.08 8.12 -10.50
N SER A 581 -14.28 8.66 -10.27
CA SER A 581 -14.64 10.03 -10.66
C SER A 581 -15.56 10.71 -9.66
N GLN A 582 -15.35 12.02 -9.43
CA GLN A 582 -16.20 12.85 -8.55
C GLN A 582 -17.16 13.78 -9.29
N SER A 583 -17.31 13.61 -10.60
CA SER A 583 -18.20 14.47 -11.38
C SER A 583 -19.65 14.38 -10.90
N ALA A 584 -20.45 15.42 -11.19
CA ALA A 584 -21.88 15.40 -10.92
C ALA A 584 -22.60 14.25 -11.63
N GLN A 585 -22.21 13.98 -12.87
CA GLN A 585 -22.77 12.89 -13.65
C GLN A 585 -22.38 11.51 -13.10
N ALA A 586 -21.14 11.32 -12.66
CA ALA A 586 -20.70 10.09 -12.01
C ALA A 586 -21.54 9.76 -10.77
N HIS A 587 -21.74 10.76 -9.90
CA HIS A 587 -22.58 10.57 -8.71
C HIS A 587 -24.05 10.32 -9.05
N LEU A 588 -24.60 10.93 -10.10
CA LEU A 588 -25.97 10.63 -10.54
C LEU A 588 -26.11 9.15 -10.92
N VAL A 589 -25.15 8.61 -11.69
CA VAL A 589 -25.12 7.18 -12.03
C VAL A 589 -24.98 6.32 -10.77
N LEU A 590 -24.07 6.70 -9.86
CA LEU A 590 -23.86 6.00 -8.59
C LEU A 590 -25.13 5.94 -7.74
N PHE A 591 -25.81 7.08 -7.54
CA PHE A 591 -27.04 7.15 -6.74
C PHE A 591 -28.16 6.33 -7.36
N ARG A 592 -28.36 6.42 -8.69
CA ARG A 592 -29.32 5.54 -9.39
C ARG A 592 -29.06 4.09 -9.08
N ARG A 593 -27.78 3.68 -9.08
CA ARG A 593 -27.43 2.28 -8.86
C ARG A 593 -27.67 1.84 -7.42
N ILE A 594 -27.19 2.60 -6.45
CA ILE A 594 -27.39 2.33 -5.01
C ILE A 594 -28.87 2.20 -4.69
N PHE A 595 -29.69 3.15 -5.13
CA PHE A 595 -31.12 3.16 -4.80
C PHE A 595 -31.96 2.16 -5.60
N SER A 596 -31.52 1.79 -6.82
CA SER A 596 -32.07 0.63 -7.53
C SER A 596 -31.83 -0.64 -6.74
N ILE A 597 -30.59 -0.88 -6.31
CA ILE A 597 -30.22 -2.05 -5.50
C ILE A 597 -31.05 -2.09 -4.22
N ALA A 598 -31.13 -0.98 -3.48
CA ALA A 598 -31.89 -0.92 -2.25
C ALA A 598 -33.39 -1.22 -2.46
N SER A 599 -33.97 -0.73 -3.56
CA SER A 599 -35.37 -1.00 -3.91
C SER A 599 -35.59 -2.46 -4.26
N GLU A 600 -34.66 -3.06 -5.02
CA GLU A 600 -34.73 -4.46 -5.42
C GLU A 600 -34.53 -5.42 -4.22
N ASP A 601 -33.72 -5.04 -3.23
CA ASP A 601 -33.48 -5.86 -2.04
C ASP A 601 -34.64 -5.81 -1.04
N THR A 602 -35.33 -4.67 -0.94
CA THR A 602 -36.38 -4.44 0.07
C THR A 602 -37.80 -4.55 -0.49
N GLY A 603 -37.97 -4.44 -1.81
CA GLY A 603 -39.27 -4.25 -2.46
C GLY A 603 -39.87 -2.85 -2.25
N ILE A 604 -39.19 -1.95 -1.54
CA ILE A 604 -39.67 -0.60 -1.26
C ILE A 604 -39.20 0.33 -2.38
N SER A 605 -40.16 0.95 -3.07
CA SER A 605 -39.83 1.97 -4.08
C SER A 605 -39.36 3.26 -3.40
N VAL A 606 -38.27 3.82 -3.92
CA VAL A 606 -37.77 5.12 -3.49
C VAL A 606 -38.76 6.22 -3.86
N SER A 607 -39.28 6.93 -2.86
CA SER A 607 -40.18 8.07 -3.03
C SER A 607 -39.53 9.38 -2.56
N ASN A 608 -39.98 10.51 -3.11
CA ASN A 608 -39.45 11.84 -2.79
C ASN A 608 -39.57 12.24 -1.30
N THR A 609 -40.42 11.56 -0.53
CA THR A 609 -40.75 11.93 0.85
C THR A 609 -39.78 11.41 1.91
N SER A 610 -38.82 10.56 1.55
CA SER A 610 -37.94 9.89 2.53
C SER A 610 -36.44 10.01 2.26
N MET A 611 -35.98 10.93 1.42
CA MET A 611 -34.54 11.05 1.10
C MET A 611 -33.96 12.43 1.40
N ALA A 612 -33.04 12.48 2.35
CA ALA A 612 -32.09 13.57 2.52
C ALA A 612 -30.73 13.19 1.90
N VAL A 613 -30.09 14.09 1.12
CA VAL A 613 -28.65 14.49 1.16
C VAL A 613 -28.01 14.90 -0.20
N ALA A 614 -27.38 16.09 -0.24
CA ALA A 614 -26.24 16.59 -1.06
C ALA A 614 -26.36 16.93 -2.57
N MET A 615 -25.52 17.87 -3.01
CA MET A 615 -25.63 18.65 -4.26
C MET A 615 -25.91 17.89 -5.55
N ARG A 616 -25.34 16.69 -5.68
CA ARG A 616 -25.44 15.82 -6.85
C ARG A 616 -26.66 14.88 -6.77
N LEU A 617 -27.19 14.67 -5.57
CA LEU A 617 -28.53 14.13 -5.32
C LEU A 617 -29.60 15.12 -5.76
N GLY A 618 -29.34 16.43 -5.79
CA GLY A 618 -30.27 17.41 -6.37
C GLY A 618 -30.69 17.02 -7.79
N MET A 619 -29.76 16.52 -8.61
CA MET A 619 -30.05 15.99 -9.95
C MET A 619 -30.88 14.71 -9.89
N PHE A 620 -30.58 13.82 -8.95
CA PHE A 620 -31.34 12.58 -8.73
C PHE A 620 -32.78 12.85 -8.23
N CYS A 621 -32.95 13.75 -7.26
CA CYS A 621 -34.25 14.22 -6.77
C CYS A 621 -35.05 14.91 -7.88
N SER A 622 -34.39 15.73 -8.71
CA SER A 622 -35.04 16.33 -9.88
C SER A 622 -35.55 15.22 -10.80
N GLU A 623 -34.76 14.17 -11.03
CA GLU A 623 -35.16 13.02 -11.83
C GLU A 623 -36.33 12.23 -11.25
N LEU A 624 -36.30 11.92 -9.94
CA LEU A 624 -37.42 11.28 -9.24
C LEU A 624 -38.69 12.15 -9.30
N SER A 625 -38.52 13.48 -9.33
CA SER A 625 -39.61 14.45 -9.34
C SER A 625 -40.11 14.83 -10.73
N LYS A 626 -39.46 14.41 -11.82
CA LYS A 626 -39.79 14.82 -13.20
C LYS A 626 -41.27 14.69 -13.55
N ASN A 627 -41.93 13.66 -13.03
CA ASN A 627 -43.35 13.38 -13.28
C ASN A 627 -44.26 13.71 -12.08
N ASN A 628 -43.71 14.26 -11.01
CA ASN A 628 -44.42 14.55 -9.78
C ASN A 628 -44.98 15.98 -9.79
N LYS A 629 -46.27 16.09 -10.15
CA LYS A 629 -46.99 17.37 -10.22
C LYS A 629 -47.49 17.86 -8.85
N THR A 630 -47.15 17.17 -7.76
CA THR A 630 -47.54 17.57 -6.40
C THR A 630 -46.93 18.94 -6.09
N PRO A 631 -47.70 19.89 -5.54
CA PRO A 631 -47.15 21.16 -5.05
C PRO A 631 -46.05 20.94 -4.00
N CYS A 632 -45.01 21.75 -4.03
CA CYS A 632 -44.00 21.78 -2.98
C CYS A 632 -44.64 22.23 -1.67
N VAL A 633 -44.39 21.50 -0.58
CA VAL A 633 -44.96 21.81 0.74
C VAL A 633 -44.53 23.20 1.23
N TYR A 634 -43.31 23.61 0.91
CA TYR A 634 -42.73 24.88 1.35
C TYR A 634 -42.98 26.03 0.37
N GLU A 635 -43.13 25.71 -0.91
CA GLU A 635 -43.43 26.68 -1.96
C GLU A 635 -44.65 26.19 -2.76
N PRO A 636 -45.88 26.33 -2.25
CA PRO A 636 -47.08 25.73 -2.86
C PRO A 636 -47.37 26.19 -4.30
N HIS A 637 -46.74 27.29 -4.74
CA HIS A 637 -46.82 27.81 -6.09
C HIS A 637 -45.88 27.12 -7.09
N HIS A 638 -44.92 26.31 -6.59
CA HIS A 638 -44.03 25.48 -7.39
C HIS A 638 -44.43 24.02 -7.26
N LYS A 639 -44.41 23.27 -8.36
CA LYS A 639 -44.55 21.81 -8.31
C LYS A 639 -43.19 21.19 -8.06
N LEU A 640 -43.16 19.99 -7.48
CA LEU A 640 -41.90 19.26 -7.26
C LEU A 640 -41.14 19.01 -8.57
N CYS A 641 -41.82 18.82 -9.70
CA CYS A 641 -41.20 18.70 -11.01
C CYS A 641 -40.55 19.98 -11.54
N ASP A 642 -40.92 21.15 -11.01
CA ASP A 642 -40.45 22.45 -11.47
C ASP A 642 -39.23 22.95 -10.67
N LEU A 643 -38.86 22.22 -9.61
CA LEU A 643 -37.73 22.58 -8.74
C LEU A 643 -36.39 22.28 -9.42
N THR A 644 -35.43 23.20 -9.27
CA THR A 644 -34.07 22.93 -9.74
C THR A 644 -33.35 21.95 -8.80
N PRO A 645 -32.23 21.34 -9.23
CA PRO A 645 -31.39 20.55 -8.34
C PRO A 645 -31.04 21.27 -7.03
N TYR A 646 -30.82 22.58 -7.05
CA TYR A 646 -30.51 23.34 -5.84
C TYR A 646 -31.73 23.61 -4.97
N ASP A 647 -32.92 23.80 -5.55
CA ASP A 647 -34.16 24.00 -4.79
C ASP A 647 -34.58 22.74 -4.04
N HIS A 648 -34.32 21.56 -4.61
CA HIS A 648 -34.45 20.31 -3.87
C HIS A 648 -33.55 20.27 -2.64
N LEU A 649 -32.27 20.62 -2.77
CA LEU A 649 -31.32 20.57 -1.64
C LEU A 649 -31.71 21.48 -0.48
N ARG A 650 -32.31 22.64 -0.79
CA ARG A 650 -32.76 23.59 0.24
C ARG A 650 -33.73 22.97 1.24
N GLN A 651 -34.40 21.88 0.87
CA GLN A 651 -35.43 21.22 1.66
C GLN A 651 -34.90 20.13 2.59
N PHE A 652 -33.67 19.63 2.39
CA PHE A 652 -33.18 18.48 3.16
C PHE A 652 -31.66 18.43 3.39
N TYR A 653 -30.85 19.24 2.70
CA TYR A 653 -29.39 19.12 2.76
C TYR A 653 -28.74 20.07 3.77
N ARG A 654 -27.79 19.54 4.54
CA ARG A 654 -26.98 20.29 5.50
C ARG A 654 -25.48 20.03 5.29
N LEU A 655 -24.68 21.09 5.41
CA LEU A 655 -23.21 21.02 5.31
C LEU A 655 -22.56 20.86 6.68
N CYS A 656 -21.43 20.15 6.72
CA CYS A 656 -20.56 20.11 7.89
C CYS A 656 -19.92 21.48 8.15
N VAL A 657 -20.21 22.05 9.32
CA VAL A 657 -19.70 23.37 9.72
C VAL A 657 -18.19 23.33 9.94
N ILE A 658 -17.63 22.21 10.42
CA ILE A 658 -16.17 22.09 10.63
C ILE A 658 -15.42 22.11 9.30
N HIS A 659 -15.83 21.29 8.32
CA HIS A 659 -15.21 21.29 6.99
C HIS A 659 -15.35 22.65 6.31
N PHE A 660 -16.51 23.28 6.43
CA PHE A 660 -16.70 24.64 5.94
C PHE A 660 -15.75 25.65 6.61
N LYS A 661 -15.63 25.64 7.95
CA LYS A 661 -14.70 26.52 8.68
C LYS A 661 -13.24 26.26 8.33
N ARG A 662 -12.83 25.00 8.13
CA ARG A 662 -11.47 24.65 7.68
C ARG A 662 -11.17 25.29 6.32
N ASN A 663 -12.12 25.25 5.38
CA ASN A 663 -12.00 25.88 4.07
C ASN A 663 -11.98 27.42 4.12
N LEU A 664 -12.35 28.02 5.25
CA LEU A 664 -12.24 29.47 5.48
C LEU A 664 -10.90 29.87 6.11
N ARG A 665 -10.08 28.94 6.63
CA ARG A 665 -8.78 29.26 7.25
C ARG A 665 -7.83 30.02 6.32
N PRO A 666 -7.72 29.70 5.02
CA PRO A 666 -6.90 30.48 4.09
C PRO A 666 -7.36 31.95 3.92
N LEU A 667 -8.60 32.27 4.33
CA LEU A 667 -9.19 33.61 4.27
C LEU A 667 -9.16 34.33 5.64
N GLN A 668 -8.70 33.68 6.72
CA GLN A 668 -8.75 34.22 8.09
C GLN A 668 -7.89 35.47 8.30
N THR A 669 -6.83 35.65 7.51
CA THR A 669 -6.00 36.88 7.56
C THR A 669 -6.69 38.10 6.95
N GLN A 670 -7.88 37.94 6.36
CA GLN A 670 -8.55 38.97 5.55
C GLN A 670 -9.99 39.27 6.00
N VAL A 671 -10.51 38.57 7.02
CA VAL A 671 -11.91 38.69 7.48
C VAL A 671 -11.95 38.75 9.02
N SER A 672 -12.43 39.86 9.58
CA SER A 672 -12.63 40.05 11.03
C SER A 672 -13.68 39.07 11.60
N LYS A 673 -13.49 38.62 12.85
CA LYS A 673 -14.15 37.42 13.42
C LYS A 673 -15.64 37.57 13.78
N GLU A 674 -16.28 38.72 13.58
CA GLU A 674 -17.62 38.95 14.13
C GLU A 674 -18.64 39.43 13.07
N ARG A 675 -19.67 38.60 12.83
CA ARG A 675 -20.81 38.75 11.90
C ARG A 675 -20.51 38.44 10.41
N MET A 676 -20.65 37.15 10.12
CA MET A 676 -20.20 36.44 8.90
C MET A 676 -20.68 37.02 7.55
N LEU A 677 -21.85 37.64 7.40
CA LEU A 677 -22.32 38.12 6.08
C LEU A 677 -21.99 39.59 5.80
N GLY A 678 -22.00 40.45 6.83
CA GLY A 678 -21.66 41.87 6.69
C GLY A 678 -20.15 42.10 6.55
N VAL A 679 -19.34 41.29 7.25
CA VAL A 679 -17.87 41.41 7.22
C VAL A 679 -17.24 40.78 5.98
N ILE A 680 -17.82 39.73 5.39
CA ILE A 680 -17.33 39.14 4.12
C ILE A 680 -17.45 40.14 2.95
N ARG A 681 -18.48 41.01 2.94
CA ARG A 681 -18.60 42.10 1.96
C ARG A 681 -17.52 43.18 2.13
N GLY A 682 -16.91 43.29 3.31
CA GLY A 682 -15.77 44.17 3.59
C GLY A 682 -14.39 43.50 3.46
N GLY A 683 -14.32 42.18 3.21
CA GLY A 683 -13.11 41.36 3.24
C GLY A 683 -12.22 41.42 1.98
N GLY A 684 -12.29 42.50 1.21
CA GLY A 684 -11.56 42.67 -0.05
C GLY A 684 -12.03 41.75 -1.19
N ARG A 685 -11.35 41.84 -2.35
CA ARG A 685 -11.75 41.18 -3.62
C ARG A 685 -11.89 39.65 -3.53
N LYS A 686 -11.06 38.98 -2.71
CA LYS A 686 -11.12 37.52 -2.55
C LYS A 686 -12.36 37.07 -1.76
N ALA A 687 -12.71 37.78 -0.69
CA ALA A 687 -13.91 37.49 0.09
C ALA A 687 -15.19 37.80 -0.71
N GLU A 688 -15.19 38.88 -1.49
CA GLU A 688 -16.30 39.22 -2.39
C GLU A 688 -16.47 38.18 -3.51
N ALA A 689 -15.39 37.75 -4.17
CA ALA A 689 -15.42 36.70 -5.18
C ALA A 689 -15.90 35.36 -4.59
N TRP A 690 -15.45 35.02 -3.38
CA TRP A 690 -15.91 33.84 -2.66
C TRP A 690 -17.40 33.92 -2.33
N LEU A 691 -17.90 35.06 -1.86
CA LEU A 691 -19.32 35.26 -1.57
C LEU A 691 -20.17 35.20 -2.83
N LYS A 692 -19.69 35.82 -3.92
CA LYS A 692 -20.32 35.77 -5.24
C LYS A 692 -20.41 34.32 -5.73
N ASP A 693 -19.36 33.53 -5.57
CA ASP A 693 -19.38 32.09 -5.88
C ASP A 693 -20.45 31.34 -5.06
N LYS A 694 -20.57 31.59 -3.76
CA LYS A 694 -21.60 30.92 -2.92
C LYS A 694 -23.03 31.38 -3.20
N LEU A 695 -23.20 32.60 -3.72
CA LEU A 695 -24.51 33.13 -4.11
C LEU A 695 -24.92 32.78 -5.55
N GLN A 696 -23.96 32.60 -6.46
CA GLN A 696 -24.23 32.46 -7.90
C GLN A 696 -23.92 31.06 -8.42
N THR A 697 -22.80 30.46 -8.02
CA THR A 697 -22.33 29.15 -8.51
C THR A 697 -22.77 28.01 -7.60
N ASN A 698 -22.55 28.18 -6.28
CA ASN A 698 -22.79 27.17 -5.24
C ASN A 698 -24.02 27.52 -4.39
N LYS A 699 -25.16 27.78 -5.07
CA LYS A 699 -26.40 28.32 -4.47
C LYS A 699 -26.97 27.51 -3.29
N PHE A 700 -26.59 26.23 -3.18
CA PHE A 700 -26.99 25.34 -2.10
C PHE A 700 -26.28 25.60 -0.76
N ALA A 701 -25.11 26.25 -0.77
CA ALA A 701 -24.21 26.27 0.39
C ALA A 701 -24.77 27.06 1.58
N LEU A 702 -25.39 28.22 1.32
CA LEU A 702 -25.97 29.06 2.38
C LEU A 702 -27.21 28.40 3.04
N PRO A 703 -28.22 27.92 2.28
CA PRO A 703 -29.32 27.12 2.84
C PRO A 703 -28.89 25.85 3.57
N ALA A 704 -27.75 25.27 3.22
CA ALA A 704 -27.21 24.09 3.90
C ALA A 704 -26.43 24.40 5.19
N LEU A 705 -26.04 25.66 5.43
CA LEU A 705 -25.30 26.08 6.63
C LEU A 705 -26.14 26.89 7.61
N TYR A 706 -27.20 27.55 7.12
CA TYR A 706 -28.00 28.49 7.88
C TYR A 706 -29.49 28.16 7.78
N HIS A 707 -30.05 27.67 8.90
CA HIS A 707 -31.44 27.21 8.98
C HIS A 707 -32.49 28.23 8.51
N PRO A 708 -32.41 29.53 8.85
CA PRO A 708 -33.46 30.49 8.47
C PRO A 708 -33.62 30.72 6.96
N VAL A 709 -32.65 30.30 6.13
CA VAL A 709 -32.76 30.32 4.67
C VAL A 709 -32.84 28.91 4.06
N SER A 710 -32.97 27.91 4.93
CA SER A 710 -33.26 26.52 4.63
C SER A 710 -34.77 26.27 4.72
N PHE A 711 -35.27 25.29 3.99
CA PHE A 711 -36.64 24.78 4.13
C PHE A 711 -36.69 23.50 4.99
N ILE A 712 -35.58 23.13 5.61
CA ILE A 712 -35.54 22.00 6.54
C ILE A 712 -36.31 22.38 7.82
N PRO A 713 -37.30 21.58 8.26
CA PRO A 713 -37.97 21.76 9.54
C PRO A 713 -36.97 21.85 10.71
N GLU A 714 -37.27 22.68 11.72
CA GLU A 714 -36.32 22.96 12.81
C GLU A 714 -35.94 21.72 13.62
N ASP A 715 -36.90 20.83 13.87
CA ASP A 715 -36.71 19.54 14.54
C ASP A 715 -35.77 18.63 13.73
N ILE A 716 -35.96 18.53 12.42
CA ILE A 716 -35.08 17.77 11.51
C ILE A 716 -33.68 18.41 11.44
N TRP A 717 -33.61 19.74 11.38
CA TRP A 717 -32.35 20.48 11.38
C TRP A 717 -31.54 20.25 12.67
N CYS A 718 -32.20 20.28 13.82
CA CYS A 718 -31.60 20.05 15.13
C CYS A 718 -31.23 18.59 15.36
N ALA A 719 -31.98 17.66 14.77
CA ALA A 719 -31.64 16.24 14.80
C ALA A 719 -30.32 15.97 14.05
N CYS A 720 -30.05 16.65 12.94
CA CYS A 720 -28.79 16.49 12.23
C CYS A 720 -27.60 17.02 13.08
N PRO A 721 -26.45 16.33 13.11
CA PRO A 721 -25.24 16.90 13.72
C PRO A 721 -24.67 18.03 12.86
N THR A 722 -24.07 19.03 13.49
CA THR A 722 -23.40 20.16 12.80
C THR A 722 -22.00 19.81 12.29
N THR A 723 -21.49 18.63 12.69
CA THR A 723 -20.14 18.15 12.41
C THR A 723 -20.18 16.72 11.90
N THR A 724 -19.16 16.33 11.15
CA THR A 724 -18.96 14.97 10.63
C THR A 724 -18.03 14.15 11.53
N ASN A 725 -17.86 14.52 12.79
CA ASN A 725 -16.92 13.83 13.69
C ASN A 725 -17.25 12.33 13.85
N GLY A 726 -18.53 11.95 13.69
CA GLY A 726 -18.96 10.55 13.67
C GLY A 726 -18.38 9.82 12.46
N ASN A 727 -18.59 10.35 11.25
CA ASN A 727 -18.02 9.84 10.00
C ASN A 727 -16.49 9.85 10.02
N GLU A 728 -15.85 10.93 10.49
CA GLU A 728 -14.38 11.01 10.61
C GLU A 728 -13.85 9.89 11.54
N GLN A 729 -14.55 9.57 12.63
CA GLN A 729 -14.21 8.45 13.51
C GLN A 729 -14.46 7.09 12.84
N ALA A 730 -15.54 6.93 12.08
CA ALA A 730 -15.83 5.71 11.33
C ALA A 730 -14.75 5.43 10.27
N HIS A 731 -14.36 6.45 9.50
CA HIS A 731 -13.22 6.39 8.59
C HIS A 731 -11.91 6.06 9.31
N HIS A 732 -11.65 6.70 10.45
CA HIS A 732 -10.46 6.38 11.23
C HIS A 732 -10.45 4.91 11.68
N ASN A 733 -11.61 4.39 12.11
CA ASN A 733 -11.75 2.99 12.53
C ASN A 733 -11.50 2.03 11.37
N ILE A 734 -12.11 2.23 10.21
CA ILE A 734 -11.92 1.34 9.07
C ILE A 734 -10.51 1.45 8.46
N ASN A 735 -9.83 2.59 8.63
CA ASN A 735 -8.44 2.76 8.22
C ASN A 735 -7.46 1.94 9.09
N HIS A 736 -7.84 1.55 10.32
CA HIS A 736 -7.04 0.58 11.10
C HIS A 736 -7.03 -0.81 10.46
N ASP A 737 -8.06 -1.16 9.68
CA ASP A 737 -8.07 -2.38 8.87
C ASP A 737 -7.11 -2.26 7.66
N GLY A 738 -6.60 -1.07 7.35
CA GLY A 738 -5.55 -0.81 6.37
C GLY A 738 -5.84 0.36 5.42
N VAL A 739 -4.77 0.97 4.91
CA VAL A 739 -4.78 2.06 3.91
C VAL A 739 -3.99 1.65 2.67
N HIS A 740 -4.19 2.34 1.54
CA HIS A 740 -3.57 2.02 0.25
C HIS A 740 -3.76 0.55 -0.17
N LEU A 741 -4.99 0.05 -0.05
CA LEU A 741 -5.40 -1.29 -0.43
C LEU A 741 -5.60 -1.40 -1.95
N MET A 742 -5.47 -2.62 -2.49
CA MET A 742 -5.99 -2.96 -3.81
C MET A 742 -7.51 -3.03 -3.76
N LEU A 743 -8.18 -2.92 -4.91
CA LEU A 743 -9.65 -2.87 -4.96
C LEU A 743 -10.32 -4.08 -4.30
N LEU A 744 -9.86 -5.29 -4.61
CA LEU A 744 -10.43 -6.51 -4.02
C LEU A 744 -10.22 -6.57 -2.51
N GLY A 745 -9.05 -6.16 -2.02
CA GLY A 745 -8.78 -6.09 -0.58
C GLY A 745 -9.63 -5.03 0.12
N GLY A 746 -9.85 -3.88 -0.51
CA GLY A 746 -10.77 -2.84 -0.04
C GLY A 746 -12.23 -3.32 0.06
N ILE A 747 -12.69 -4.07 -0.93
CA ILE A 747 -14.03 -4.71 -0.94
C ILE A 747 -14.15 -5.72 0.21
N MET A 748 -13.18 -6.63 0.37
CA MET A 748 -13.24 -7.69 1.38
C MET A 748 -13.14 -7.15 2.81
N ARG A 749 -12.26 -6.17 3.05
CA ARG A 749 -12.20 -5.47 4.34
C ARG A 749 -13.47 -4.67 4.62
N GLY A 750 -14.03 -4.03 3.59
CA GLY A 750 -15.33 -3.36 3.68
C GLY A 750 -16.43 -4.33 4.10
N ARG A 751 -16.51 -5.51 3.46
CA ARG A 751 -17.44 -6.58 3.81
C ARG A 751 -17.32 -7.00 5.26
N ALA A 752 -16.11 -7.36 5.69
CA ALA A 752 -15.87 -7.80 7.06
C ALA A 752 -16.25 -6.72 8.09
N PHE A 753 -16.01 -5.44 7.78
CA PHE A 753 -16.39 -4.32 8.64
C PHE A 753 -17.92 -4.17 8.72
N ASP A 754 -18.60 -4.16 7.58
CA ASP A 754 -20.05 -3.97 7.49
C ASP A 754 -20.81 -5.19 8.08
N ASP A 755 -20.32 -6.42 7.86
CA ASP A 755 -20.90 -7.64 8.42
C ASP A 755 -20.79 -7.69 9.95
N ARG A 756 -19.66 -7.24 10.53
CA ARG A 756 -19.54 -7.09 12.00
C ARG A 756 -20.53 -6.06 12.55
N ALA A 757 -20.80 -4.99 11.80
CA ALA A 757 -21.80 -4.00 12.18
C ALA A 757 -23.21 -4.58 12.13
N ALA A 758 -23.55 -5.32 11.07
CA ALA A 758 -24.81 -6.05 10.91
C ALA A 758 -25.06 -7.06 12.04
N GLN A 759 -24.11 -7.97 12.28
CA GLN A 759 -24.24 -8.99 13.33
C GLN A 759 -24.43 -8.38 14.72
N SER A 760 -23.77 -7.25 14.98
CA SER A 760 -23.93 -6.54 16.24
C SER A 760 -25.35 -5.98 16.44
N ILE A 761 -26.04 -5.59 15.37
CA ILE A 761 -27.44 -5.14 15.43
C ILE A 761 -28.33 -6.33 15.80
N ASP A 762 -28.14 -7.46 15.11
CA ASP A 762 -28.92 -8.68 15.36
C ASP A 762 -28.74 -9.19 16.79
N ILE A 763 -27.49 -9.21 17.29
CA ILE A 763 -27.19 -9.63 18.67
C ILE A 763 -27.85 -8.71 19.70
N HIS A 764 -27.80 -7.39 19.48
CA HIS A 764 -28.46 -6.45 20.39
C HIS A 764 -29.98 -6.59 20.35
N ALA A 765 -30.57 -6.73 19.15
CA ALA A 765 -32.01 -6.91 19.00
C ALA A 765 -32.50 -8.23 19.62
N LEU A 766 -31.72 -9.31 19.50
CA LEU A 766 -32.10 -10.64 20.00
C LEU A 766 -31.83 -10.82 21.50
N LEU A 767 -30.68 -10.32 21.99
CA LEU A 767 -30.16 -10.63 23.33
C LEU A 767 -30.00 -9.40 24.24
N GLY A 768 -30.18 -8.19 23.71
CA GLY A 768 -29.95 -6.93 24.45
C GLY A 768 -28.47 -6.64 24.72
N ILE A 769 -27.54 -7.32 24.03
CA ILE A 769 -26.10 -7.18 24.25
C ILE A 769 -25.54 -6.05 23.37
N SER A 770 -25.11 -4.96 24.03
CA SER A 770 -24.44 -3.82 23.39
C SER A 770 -22.98 -4.14 23.02
N THR A 771 -22.42 -3.42 22.03
CA THR A 771 -20.99 -3.54 21.64
C THR A 771 -20.01 -3.01 22.68
N ARG A 772 -20.50 -2.32 23.70
CA ARG A 772 -19.73 -1.70 24.77
C ARG A 772 -20.51 -1.84 26.07
N ASP A 773 -19.79 -2.00 27.18
CA ASP A 773 -20.40 -2.11 28.52
C ASP A 773 -21.17 -0.86 28.96
N ARG A 774 -20.86 0.30 28.36
CA ARG A 774 -21.54 1.56 28.64
C ARG A 774 -22.39 1.96 27.44
N ASP A 775 -23.69 2.14 27.71
CA ASP A 775 -24.62 2.63 26.71
C ASP A 775 -24.26 4.04 26.27
N ALA A 776 -24.17 4.23 24.96
CA ALA A 776 -23.78 5.49 24.36
C ALA A 776 -24.96 6.48 24.27
N THR A 777 -25.71 6.63 25.36
CA THR A 777 -26.89 7.50 25.46
C THR A 777 -26.55 8.96 25.12
N HIS A 778 -27.57 9.74 24.74
CA HIS A 778 -27.40 11.18 24.49
C HIS A 778 -26.82 11.91 25.72
N ALA A 779 -27.25 11.55 26.93
CA ALA A 779 -26.73 12.12 28.18
C ALA A 779 -25.23 11.79 28.38
N TYR A 780 -24.83 10.53 28.15
CA TYR A 780 -23.42 10.13 28.26
C TYR A 780 -22.53 10.88 27.26
N ARG A 781 -22.98 11.00 26.01
CA ARG A 781 -22.26 11.76 24.97
C ARG A 781 -22.15 13.24 25.31
N ALA A 782 -23.23 13.84 25.80
CA ALA A 782 -23.23 15.23 26.23
C ALA A 782 -22.26 15.46 27.39
N SER A 783 -22.29 14.60 28.42
CA SER A 783 -21.34 14.64 29.55
C SER A 783 -19.90 14.55 29.07
N ARG A 784 -19.59 13.61 28.17
CA ARG A 784 -18.25 13.47 27.57
C ARG A 784 -17.80 14.69 26.78
N SER A 785 -18.72 15.32 26.04
CA SER A 785 -18.44 16.55 25.29
C SER A 785 -18.13 17.71 26.24
N ILE A 786 -18.90 17.85 27.33
CA ILE A 786 -18.69 18.88 28.35
C ILE A 786 -17.34 18.69 29.03
N THR A 787 -16.99 17.46 29.44
CA THR A 787 -15.68 17.17 30.04
C THR A 787 -14.53 17.53 29.10
N ARG A 788 -14.60 17.14 27.81
CA ARG A 788 -13.58 17.51 26.81
C ARG A 788 -13.46 19.01 26.65
N GLN A 789 -14.57 19.76 26.66
CA GLN A 789 -14.52 21.22 26.58
C GLN A 789 -13.85 21.84 27.80
N LYS A 790 -14.13 21.33 29.01
CA LYS A 790 -13.44 21.76 30.23
C LYS A 790 -11.92 21.53 30.14
N GLU A 791 -11.51 20.35 29.68
CA GLU A 791 -10.09 20.00 29.48
C GLU A 791 -9.41 20.92 28.45
N VAL A 792 -10.06 21.22 27.33
CA VAL A 792 -9.51 22.13 26.31
C VAL A 792 -9.38 23.56 26.84
N VAL A 793 -10.39 24.05 27.57
CA VAL A 793 -10.35 25.37 28.21
C VAL A 793 -9.24 25.42 29.24
N TRP A 794 -9.11 24.39 30.08
CA TRP A 794 -8.07 24.30 31.08
C TRP A 794 -6.67 24.23 30.46
N SER A 795 -6.47 23.41 29.43
CA SER A 795 -5.21 23.37 28.67
C SER A 795 -4.87 24.71 28.03
N THR A 796 -5.86 25.41 27.45
CA THR A 796 -5.64 26.74 26.84
C THR A 796 -5.26 27.77 27.91
N PHE A 797 -5.92 27.71 29.07
CA PHE A 797 -5.62 28.56 30.22
C PHE A 797 -4.21 28.31 30.75
N SER A 798 -3.80 27.05 30.94
CA SER A 798 -2.44 26.70 31.36
C SER A 798 -1.37 27.10 30.33
N THR A 799 -1.65 27.02 29.03
CA THR A 799 -0.73 27.53 27.99
C THR A 799 -0.60 29.05 28.03
N LEU A 800 -1.69 29.77 28.32
CA LEU A 800 -1.68 31.22 28.48
C LEU A 800 -0.96 31.65 29.77
N GLU A 801 -1.16 30.93 30.88
CA GLU A 801 -0.40 31.15 32.12
C GLU A 801 1.09 30.89 31.91
N GLY A 802 1.48 29.78 31.28
CA GLY A 802 2.89 29.52 30.98
C GLY A 802 3.53 30.57 30.05
N ALA A 803 2.77 31.10 29.09
CA ALA A 803 3.24 32.19 28.22
C ALA A 803 3.33 33.55 28.95
N LEU A 804 2.47 33.78 29.96
CA LEU A 804 2.56 34.96 30.83
C LEU A 804 3.75 34.85 31.79
N ASP A 805 4.00 33.67 32.35
CA ASP A 805 5.16 33.41 33.21
C ASP A 805 6.49 33.56 32.43
N GLU A 806 6.55 33.11 31.17
CA GLU A 806 7.69 33.37 30.27
C GLU A 806 7.87 34.86 29.95
N PHE A 807 6.78 35.62 29.83
CA PHE A 807 6.81 37.06 29.58
C PHE A 807 7.27 37.86 30.81
N ASP A 808 6.82 37.47 32.01
CA ASP A 808 7.24 38.08 33.28
C ASP A 808 8.70 37.73 33.61
N ALA A 809 9.17 36.52 33.28
CA ALA A 809 10.57 36.15 33.41
C ALA A 809 11.50 37.00 32.50
N GLN A 810 11.04 37.39 31.31
CA GLN A 810 11.78 38.29 30.41
C GLN A 810 11.81 39.75 30.87
N GLN A 811 10.86 40.21 31.70
CA GLN A 811 10.86 41.58 32.23
C GLN A 811 11.78 41.78 33.45
N HIS A 812 12.14 40.71 34.16
CA HIS A 812 12.98 40.79 35.36
C HIS A 812 14.51 40.86 35.09
N ASP A 813 14.95 40.81 33.84
CA ASP A 813 16.37 40.78 33.44
C ASP A 813 16.92 42.13 32.89
N ILE A 814 16.26 43.27 33.14
CA ILE A 814 16.77 44.59 32.73
C ILE A 814 17.44 45.30 33.93
N PRO A 815 18.77 45.59 33.90
CA PRO A 815 19.43 46.34 34.96
C PRO A 815 19.16 47.86 34.86
N GLU A 816 18.91 48.46 36.02
CA GLU A 816 18.74 49.89 36.27
C GLU A 816 20.02 50.69 35.92
N LEU A 817 19.93 51.77 35.13
CA LEU A 817 21.00 52.76 35.00
C LEU A 817 20.49 54.17 34.63
N ASP A 818 20.95 55.12 35.44
CA ASP A 818 20.63 56.55 35.49
C ASP A 818 21.15 57.39 34.28
N ALA A 819 20.26 58.29 33.79
CA ALA A 819 20.46 59.65 33.25
C ALA A 819 21.32 59.93 31.97
N PRO A 820 21.21 61.12 31.32
CA PRO A 820 20.04 61.96 30.98
C PRO A 820 19.94 62.34 29.47
N VAL A 821 18.85 63.05 29.15
CA VAL A 821 18.28 63.48 27.86
C VAL A 821 19.16 64.38 26.97
N SER A 822 19.21 64.10 25.64
CA SER A 822 19.01 65.11 24.57
C SER A 822 18.74 64.49 23.18
N GLU A 823 17.66 64.98 22.55
CA GLU A 823 17.20 64.99 21.14
C GLU A 823 18.29 64.77 20.05
N LEU A 824 18.09 64.11 18.90
CA LEU A 824 17.00 64.15 17.90
C LEU A 824 17.13 62.97 16.89
N ASP A 825 16.02 62.72 16.17
CA ASP A 825 15.88 62.06 14.85
C ASP A 825 15.68 60.52 14.72
N THR A 826 14.42 60.17 14.44
CA THR A 826 13.87 58.96 13.76
C THR A 826 14.20 58.92 12.25
N PRO A 827 13.96 57.84 11.44
CA PRO A 827 13.51 56.43 11.65
C PRO A 827 14.42 55.43 10.82
N PRO A 828 14.05 54.20 10.33
CA PRO A 828 12.94 53.26 10.58
C PRO A 828 13.36 51.79 10.87
N LEU A 829 12.37 50.98 11.30
CA LEU A 829 12.19 49.52 11.21
C LEU A 829 13.27 48.65 10.54
N THR A 830 13.78 47.64 11.27
CA THR A 830 14.19 46.35 10.72
C THR A 830 13.76 45.18 11.62
N HIS A 831 13.07 44.25 10.99
CA HIS A 831 12.84 42.85 11.39
C HIS A 831 14.17 42.16 11.72
N ASP A 832 14.26 41.44 12.85
CA ASP A 832 14.85 40.10 12.90
C ASP A 832 14.71 39.45 14.28
N HIS A 833 14.76 38.11 14.28
CA HIS A 833 14.62 37.13 15.37
C HIS A 833 13.23 36.51 15.58
N LEU A 834 12.97 35.43 14.83
CA LEU A 834 12.36 34.22 15.35
C LEU A 834 12.87 33.01 14.54
N GLN A 835 13.83 32.31 15.14
CA GLN A 835 14.20 30.94 14.78
C GLN A 835 14.01 30.09 16.04
N GLU A 836 13.54 28.85 15.83
CA GLU A 836 13.32 27.77 16.80
C GLU A 836 11.91 27.60 17.39
N HIS A 837 11.07 26.86 16.65
CA HIS A 837 10.22 25.78 17.17
C HIS A 837 9.79 24.87 16.01
N HIS A 838 10.70 23.99 15.57
CA HIS A 838 10.40 22.92 14.63
C HIS A 838 10.04 21.65 15.40
N TYR A 839 8.74 21.39 15.61
CA TYR A 839 8.17 20.03 15.80
C TYR A 839 6.64 20.05 15.68
N PHE A 840 6.09 20.61 14.59
CA PHE A 840 4.68 20.38 14.20
C PHE A 840 4.49 20.79 12.73
N ASN A 841 4.93 19.95 11.78
CA ASN A 841 4.54 20.09 10.37
C ASN A 841 4.68 18.76 9.63
N ASN A 842 3.56 18.04 9.51
CA ASN A 842 3.35 16.99 8.50
C ASN A 842 1.85 16.92 8.13
N TYR A 843 1.23 18.08 7.90
CA TYR A 843 -0.17 18.19 7.49
C TYR A 843 -0.43 19.44 6.63
N VAL A 844 0.45 19.74 5.66
CA VAL A 844 0.18 20.76 4.63
C VAL A 844 0.85 20.34 3.32
N SER A 845 0.19 19.49 2.54
CA SER A 845 0.47 19.31 1.11
C SER A 845 -0.72 18.86 0.25
N ASP A 846 -1.86 18.47 0.85
CA ASP A 846 -2.87 17.70 0.11
C ASP A 846 -4.16 18.47 -0.23
N LEU A 847 -4.14 19.81 -0.27
CA LEU A 847 -5.37 20.60 -0.39
C LEU A 847 -5.33 21.80 -1.35
N GLU A 848 -4.36 21.86 -2.26
CA GLU A 848 -4.34 22.90 -3.30
C GLU A 848 -4.96 22.48 -4.66
N TYR A 849 -5.39 21.23 -4.83
CA TYR A 849 -5.88 20.76 -6.15
C TYR A 849 -7.39 20.51 -6.29
N ALA A 850 -8.21 20.72 -5.25
CA ALA A 850 -9.56 20.17 -5.23
C ALA A 850 -10.73 21.16 -5.49
N LEU A 851 -10.50 22.45 -5.76
CA LEU A 851 -11.61 23.43 -5.79
C LEU A 851 -11.63 24.45 -6.95
N THR A 852 -11.12 24.14 -8.13
CA THR A 852 -11.37 24.94 -9.34
C THR A 852 -11.77 24.09 -10.55
N PRO A 853 -12.90 24.37 -11.23
CA PRO A 853 -13.11 23.90 -12.60
C PRO A 853 -12.26 24.77 -13.53
N ARG A 854 -11.21 24.21 -14.15
CA ARG A 854 -10.54 24.87 -15.28
C ARG A 854 -11.47 24.81 -16.50
N ALA A 855 -12.19 25.89 -16.76
CA ALA A 855 -12.65 26.20 -18.10
C ALA A 855 -11.43 26.61 -18.93
N GLY A 856 -11.19 25.92 -20.04
CA GLY A 856 -10.16 26.28 -20.99
C GLY A 856 -10.56 27.54 -21.76
N ILE A 857 -9.77 28.60 -21.61
CA ILE A 857 -9.57 29.63 -22.63
C ILE A 857 -8.07 29.95 -22.61
N ILE A 858 -7.42 29.69 -23.74
CA ILE A 858 -6.05 30.11 -24.04
C ILE A 858 -6.13 31.60 -24.35
N ASP A 859 -5.34 32.43 -23.66
CA ASP A 859 -4.90 33.72 -24.20
C ASP A 859 -3.53 34.10 -23.60
N TYR A 860 -2.52 34.10 -24.47
CA TYR A 860 -1.24 34.77 -24.28
C TYR A 860 -1.18 35.87 -25.33
N LEU A 861 -1.15 37.14 -24.93
CA LEU A 861 -0.51 38.20 -25.71
C LEU A 861 0.16 39.23 -24.77
N PRO A 862 1.38 39.73 -25.09
CA PRO A 862 2.23 40.53 -24.20
C PRO A 862 1.96 42.06 -24.32
N PRO A 863 2.54 42.90 -23.43
CA PRO A 863 2.20 44.32 -23.35
C PRO A 863 2.94 45.14 -24.41
N GLY A 864 2.25 46.12 -25.02
CA GLY A 864 2.85 47.11 -25.90
C GLY A 864 1.83 48.13 -26.43
N ASP A 865 2.09 49.38 -26.04
CA ASP A 865 1.77 50.65 -26.71
C ASP A 865 0.34 51.25 -26.75
N SER A 866 0.32 52.46 -26.21
CA SER A 866 -0.65 53.55 -26.27
C SER A 866 -1.09 53.93 -27.70
N HIS A 867 -2.40 54.15 -27.91
CA HIS A 867 -3.01 55.42 -28.37
C HIS A 867 -4.47 55.23 -28.89
N ILE A 868 -5.34 56.19 -28.51
CA ILE A 868 -6.50 56.73 -29.26
C ILE A 868 -7.87 55.99 -29.20
N ALA A 869 -8.74 56.54 -28.35
CA ALA A 869 -10.09 57.12 -28.59
C ALA A 869 -11.23 56.38 -29.34
N ALA A 870 -12.39 56.39 -28.64
CA ALA A 870 -13.72 56.87 -29.06
C ALA A 870 -14.76 55.96 -29.77
N LEU A 871 -15.96 55.96 -29.13
CA LEU A 871 -17.34 56.03 -29.68
C LEU A 871 -17.86 54.82 -30.49
N ALA A 872 -18.92 54.13 -30.05
CA ALA A 872 -20.37 54.39 -30.26
C ALA A 872 -20.95 53.19 -31.06
N SER A 873 -21.86 52.40 -30.48
CA SER A 873 -23.33 52.41 -30.67
C SER A 873 -23.84 51.57 -31.85
N ASP A 874 -25.03 50.99 -31.64
CA ASP A 874 -26.03 50.51 -32.60
C ASP A 874 -26.20 48.98 -32.84
N SER A 875 -27.24 48.48 -32.15
CA SER A 875 -28.37 47.66 -32.63
C SER A 875 -28.48 47.31 -34.12
N TYR A 876 -28.97 46.10 -34.45
CA TYR A 876 -30.21 45.90 -35.23
C TYR A 876 -30.65 44.41 -35.33
N GLU A 877 -31.93 44.25 -35.65
CA GLU A 877 -32.86 43.11 -35.52
C GLU A 877 -32.85 42.04 -36.65
N VAL A 878 -33.31 40.83 -36.27
CA VAL A 878 -34.39 39.96 -36.83
C VAL A 878 -34.67 39.91 -38.35
N ASN A 879 -34.63 38.70 -38.94
CA ASN A 879 -35.76 37.98 -39.61
C ASN A 879 -35.30 36.63 -40.22
N GLN A 880 -35.89 35.50 -39.81
CA GLN A 880 -36.99 34.73 -40.45
C GLN A 880 -36.75 34.21 -41.88
N ASN A 881 -36.75 32.87 -42.05
CA ASN A 881 -37.66 32.16 -42.97
C ASN A 881 -37.63 30.61 -42.84
N GLN A 882 -38.81 30.05 -42.57
CA GLN A 882 -39.52 28.85 -43.11
C GLN A 882 -38.73 27.54 -43.40
N LEU A 883 -38.96 26.41 -42.68
CA LEU A 883 -40.03 25.35 -42.80
C LEU A 883 -39.92 24.45 -44.08
N PRO A 884 -40.53 23.24 -44.17
CA PRO A 884 -40.62 22.09 -43.25
C PRO A 884 -40.54 20.70 -43.97
N ILE A 885 -40.35 19.57 -43.26
CA ILE A 885 -40.88 18.26 -43.70
C ILE A 885 -41.35 17.43 -42.49
N SER A 886 -42.63 17.05 -42.49
CA SER A 886 -43.23 16.02 -41.63
C SER A 886 -43.43 14.73 -42.44
N LEU A 887 -43.27 13.56 -41.82
CA LEU A 887 -44.01 12.36 -42.21
C LEU A 887 -44.37 11.53 -40.96
N HIS A 888 -45.64 11.13 -40.93
CA HIS A 888 -46.35 10.46 -39.84
C HIS A 888 -46.53 8.95 -40.20
N PRO A 889 -47.32 8.12 -39.48
CA PRO A 889 -46.93 6.81 -38.98
C PRO A 889 -47.62 5.63 -39.72
N SER A 890 -47.26 4.39 -39.36
CA SER A 890 -48.05 3.19 -39.72
C SER A 890 -48.28 2.28 -38.51
N ARG A 891 -49.56 1.96 -38.28
CA ARG A 891 -50.13 0.96 -37.35
C ARG A 891 -50.14 -0.43 -38.03
N ILE A 892 -50.20 -1.57 -37.31
CA ILE A 892 -51.36 -2.50 -37.05
C ILE A 892 -50.73 -3.94 -36.98
N PRO A 893 -51.22 -5.03 -36.31
CA PRO A 893 -51.96 -5.24 -35.03
C PRO A 893 -51.59 -6.51 -34.17
N ILE A 894 -52.12 -6.55 -32.93
CA ILE A 894 -52.83 -7.64 -32.18
C ILE A 894 -52.25 -9.08 -32.06
N SER A 895 -52.05 -9.55 -30.81
CA SER A 895 -52.67 -10.79 -30.27
C SER A 895 -52.76 -10.80 -28.73
N HIS A 896 -53.84 -11.41 -28.23
CA HIS A 896 -54.41 -11.44 -26.86
C HIS A 896 -53.78 -12.49 -25.92
N PHE A 897 -53.86 -12.27 -24.59
CA PHE A 897 -54.63 -13.05 -23.57
C PHE A 897 -54.26 -12.57 -22.14
N SER A 898 -55.15 -11.82 -21.46
CA SER A 898 -55.93 -12.16 -20.23
C SER A 898 -55.09 -12.40 -18.96
N ALA A 899 -55.14 -11.55 -17.93
CA ALA A 899 -56.21 -11.24 -16.97
C ALA A 899 -55.99 -11.95 -15.62
N LEU A 900 -55.86 -11.16 -14.54
CA LEU A 900 -56.61 -11.34 -13.29
C LEU A 900 -56.41 -10.12 -12.38
N ASP A 901 -57.49 -9.36 -12.25
CA ASP A 901 -57.75 -8.30 -11.28
C ASP A 901 -58.14 -8.88 -9.91
N GLY A 902 -57.95 -8.06 -8.87
CA GLY A 902 -58.59 -8.17 -7.54
C GLY A 902 -57.57 -8.14 -6.40
N ALA A 903 -57.69 -7.33 -5.34
CA ALA A 903 -58.71 -6.37 -4.95
C ALA A 903 -58.11 -5.42 -3.90
N LEU A 904 -58.57 -4.16 -3.94
CA LEU A 904 -58.53 -3.21 -2.82
C LEU A 904 -59.58 -3.60 -1.78
N GLN A 905 -59.21 -3.67 -0.49
CA GLN A 905 -59.95 -3.21 0.70
C GLN A 905 -59.36 -3.84 1.97
N GLY A 906 -58.90 -2.98 2.89
CA GLY A 906 -58.33 -3.34 4.20
C GLY A 906 -57.37 -2.27 4.68
#